data_AF-A0A421GXF7-F1
#
_entry.id   AF-A0A421GXF7-F1
#
_cell.length_a   1.000
_cell.length_b   1.000
_cell.length_c   1.000
_cell.angle_alpha   90.00
_cell.angle_beta   90.00
_cell.angle_gamma   90.00
#
_symmetry.space_group_name_H-M   'P 1'
#
loop_
_entity.id
_entity.type
_entity.pdbx_description
1 polymer ?
#
loop_
_entity_poly.entity_id
_entity_poly.type
_entity_poly.pdbx_seq_one_letter_code
_entity_poly.pdbx_strand_id
1 'polypeptide(L)'
;MFGRLVTLASAAALSALMASVSGSVVPALTFKQPYEVVDSYGHRQISDGIMYGGHTEVKKNFIRLTPDRQSKRGHIWSKSTIDKDELVTVVTYRIHGQGKKWFGDGIGLWFTQEPTWKNGDNHGFTDKYLGFGILLDTFHNVEHRGGHKDVTIQVNDGQKRLDDLNDENKIGCEAAFRYHSNSANFDPVYSSSRVRIKVKGNALEVEVDATNTGVWVECYKGNLPFADDWLKSATFGVSASTGALADNHDILRVQSFDQIDDAALGTVDAETWTHNYSKDFMQLMESSVCDQTCKVTILEKYVTNFQVETEHWFEMLREQTENTIGKLKEKERQNQRKIQALTDRMTNMMEQKIGQKMADVRSKVNEKIATEVEGELTVARSSWRLPFFVLLILIAGGRARETLQLTYAHRSLSADRDAPLKSVTIFRNGYSTGGVQMQLSAQLLSTRREEGELAAYLSQFVAVEGLHESVSGGSKEKERETPGVVADRVFNGQGELLQTYADILSGDRLYLVAPELHFVWPFVELGHRVSVTSQASPTKSPVIIESLSESPRTFRLYNFFSDEEADRLIERTLEIDDPTNKLQQSYVGPNDSKNKKKLSKHRTSENAFDTVSEAAVAIRKRVFDVLSLGKYVEDMSDGLQLLRYQQKQAYIAHEDYFAINTTADFNFDPHMGGSNRFATVFLYLSDVASGGQTVFPLAEMPEGLPAEYSHPPDAARDYEAAGSELFEPGSWEIDMVRKCSTKLAAYPQKGGAVLFYSQKPNGELDPKSLHGGCPVLEGTKWGANLWVWNKRRYGLDDDGRECSVHFENPTPHEIGVYWSGTLMTTLEANGGSITYNTFTGHEWVLKNSDNVVLTFPVDAAKGKKQTIVVPVPDKKAAAAKTNANVKSKNKDEL
;
A
#
# COMPACT_ATOMS: atom_id res chain seq x y z
N MET A 1 -58.63 45.51 50.53
CA MET A 1 -58.76 44.04 50.64
C MET A 1 -59.26 43.37 49.34
N PHE A 2 -58.92 43.88 48.15
CA PHE A 2 -59.37 43.34 46.85
C PHE A 2 -58.33 43.55 45.74
N GLY A 3 -57.08 43.12 45.96
CA GLY A 3 -56.01 43.36 44.97
C GLY A 3 -54.83 42.38 44.99
N ARG A 4 -54.94 41.26 45.73
CA ARG A 4 -53.88 40.23 45.81
C ARG A 4 -54.36 38.80 45.51
N LEU A 5 -55.56 38.64 44.99
CA LEU A 5 -56.16 37.32 44.70
C LEU A 5 -56.28 37.00 43.21
N VAL A 6 -55.95 37.93 42.30
CA VAL A 6 -56.08 37.71 40.84
C VAL A 6 -54.77 37.28 40.18
N THR A 7 -53.60 37.49 40.78
CA THR A 7 -52.31 37.10 40.19
C THR A 7 -51.83 35.68 40.52
N LEU A 8 -52.43 35.01 41.52
CA LEU A 8 -52.09 33.62 41.87
C LEU A 8 -52.98 32.58 41.18
N ALA A 9 -54.17 32.95 40.72
CA ALA A 9 -55.05 32.05 39.95
C ALA A 9 -54.63 31.94 38.47
N SER A 10 -54.02 32.99 37.89
CA SER A 10 -53.53 32.98 36.50
C SER A 10 -52.21 32.22 36.33
N ALA A 11 -51.39 32.13 37.38
CA ALA A 11 -50.16 31.34 37.36
C ALA A 11 -50.44 29.83 37.55
N ALA A 12 -51.45 29.47 38.35
CA ALA A 12 -51.88 28.09 38.54
C ALA A 12 -52.70 27.54 37.35
N ALA A 13 -53.44 28.39 36.64
CA ALA A 13 -54.17 27.99 35.44
C ALA A 13 -53.29 27.86 34.19
N LEU A 14 -52.15 28.56 34.11
CA LEU A 14 -51.16 28.37 33.03
C LEU A 14 -50.18 27.21 33.29
N SER A 15 -49.96 26.83 34.55
CA SER A 15 -49.17 25.65 34.91
C SER A 15 -49.99 24.34 34.94
N ALA A 16 -51.33 24.43 34.86
CA ALA A 16 -52.22 23.28 34.72
C ALA A 16 -52.68 23.00 33.28
N LEU A 17 -52.21 23.77 32.28
CA LEU A 17 -52.52 23.58 30.85
C LEU A 17 -51.32 23.19 29.98
N MET A 18 -50.16 22.96 30.58
CA MET A 18 -49.08 22.18 29.97
C MET A 18 -48.66 21.08 30.94
N ALA A 19 -49.52 20.08 31.09
CA ALA A 19 -48.98 18.73 31.15
C ALA A 19 -48.37 18.49 29.76
N SER A 20 -47.14 18.98 29.55
CA SER A 20 -46.33 18.59 28.41
C SER A 20 -46.13 17.09 28.56
N VAL A 21 -47.00 16.35 27.88
CA VAL A 21 -46.89 14.92 27.67
C VAL A 21 -45.53 14.72 26.99
N SER A 22 -44.54 14.40 27.82
CA SER A 22 -43.15 14.26 27.43
C SER A 22 -42.97 12.77 27.22
N GLY A 23 -42.89 12.34 25.96
CA GLY A 23 -42.61 10.95 25.65
C GLY A 23 -41.27 10.54 26.26
N SER A 24 -41.13 9.25 26.53
CA SER A 24 -39.92 8.66 27.08
C SER A 24 -39.18 7.89 26.00
N VAL A 25 -37.85 8.06 25.96
CA VAL A 25 -36.96 7.25 25.12
C VAL A 25 -37.19 5.79 25.46
N VAL A 26 -37.42 4.94 24.46
CA VAL A 26 -37.53 3.49 24.62
C VAL A 26 -36.12 2.91 24.63
N PRO A 27 -35.53 2.60 25.80
CA PRO A 27 -34.10 2.31 25.89
C PRO A 27 -33.73 1.00 25.20
N ALA A 28 -34.66 0.03 25.20
CA ALA A 28 -34.47 -1.27 24.56
C ALA A 28 -34.29 -1.18 23.02
N LEU A 29 -34.75 -0.09 22.40
CA LEU A 29 -34.72 0.12 20.95
C LEU A 29 -33.80 1.28 20.54
N THR A 30 -33.22 1.99 21.51
CA THR A 30 -32.41 3.18 21.27
C THR A 30 -30.94 2.88 21.45
N PHE A 31 -30.13 3.16 20.43
CA PHE A 31 -28.67 3.00 20.45
C PHE A 31 -28.00 3.95 19.45
N LYS A 32 -26.84 4.48 19.81
CA LYS A 32 -26.03 5.36 18.97
C LYS A 32 -24.54 5.20 19.24
N GLN A 33 -23.72 5.52 18.25
CA GLN A 33 -22.28 5.68 18.43
C GLN A 33 -21.94 6.71 19.54
N PRO A 34 -20.78 6.58 20.23
CA PRO A 34 -19.81 5.50 20.09
C PRO A 34 -20.21 4.23 20.85
N TYR A 35 -20.03 3.07 20.22
CA TYR A 35 -20.31 1.76 20.82
C TYR A 35 -19.08 1.29 21.60
N GLU A 36 -18.94 1.62 22.88
CA GLU A 36 -17.65 1.40 23.59
C GLU A 36 -17.55 0.05 24.30
N VAL A 37 -18.69 -0.58 24.60
CA VAL A 37 -18.74 -1.82 25.37
C VAL A 37 -18.22 -2.99 24.54
N VAL A 38 -17.31 -3.77 25.10
CA VAL A 38 -16.73 -4.96 24.48
C VAL A 38 -16.90 -6.14 25.43
N ASP A 39 -17.36 -7.28 24.90
CA ASP A 39 -17.54 -8.50 25.69
C ASP A 39 -16.20 -9.22 25.97
N SER A 40 -16.24 -10.28 26.77
CA SER A 40 -15.06 -11.10 27.11
C SER A 40 -14.39 -11.77 25.92
N TYR A 41 -15.06 -11.85 24.77
CA TYR A 41 -14.54 -12.41 23.53
C TYR A 41 -13.95 -11.35 22.61
N GLY A 42 -13.95 -10.08 23.01
CA GLY A 42 -13.45 -8.97 22.21
C GLY A 42 -14.45 -8.44 21.20
N HIS A 43 -15.73 -8.84 21.26
CA HIS A 43 -16.76 -8.34 20.37
C HIS A 43 -17.48 -7.13 20.97
N ARG A 44 -17.57 -6.07 20.18
CA ARG A 44 -18.24 -4.82 20.54
C ARG A 44 -19.76 -5.03 20.56
N GLN A 45 -20.40 -4.55 21.62
CA GLN A 45 -21.84 -4.67 21.85
C GLN A 45 -22.58 -3.41 21.41
N ILE A 46 -23.81 -3.55 20.92
CA ILE A 46 -24.68 -2.42 20.52
C ILE A 46 -25.37 -1.83 21.75
N SER A 47 -26.15 -2.66 22.44
CA SER A 47 -26.79 -2.38 23.73
C SER A 47 -27.32 -3.69 24.32
N ASP A 48 -27.69 -3.69 25.60
CA ASP A 48 -28.20 -4.89 26.28
C ASP A 48 -29.49 -5.43 25.65
N GLY A 49 -30.31 -4.55 25.05
CA GLY A 49 -31.60 -4.89 24.43
C GLY A 49 -31.52 -5.39 23.00
N ILE A 50 -30.36 -5.32 22.35
CA ILE A 50 -30.18 -5.64 20.93
C ILE A 50 -29.27 -6.87 20.77
N MET A 51 -29.68 -7.80 19.91
CA MET A 51 -28.85 -8.90 19.43
C MET A 51 -28.44 -8.64 17.98
N TYR A 52 -27.26 -9.12 17.58
CA TYR A 52 -26.77 -9.01 16.21
C TYR A 52 -26.13 -10.31 15.75
N GLY A 53 -26.09 -10.53 14.44
CA GLY A 53 -25.53 -11.75 13.88
C GLY A 53 -25.36 -11.71 12.37
N GLY A 54 -25.04 -12.88 11.80
CA GLY A 54 -24.67 -13.01 10.40
C GLY A 54 -23.29 -12.39 10.13
N HIS A 55 -23.21 -11.51 9.14
CA HIS A 55 -22.00 -10.77 8.76
C HIS A 55 -21.93 -9.38 9.43
N THR A 56 -22.80 -9.12 10.40
CA THR A 56 -22.83 -7.84 11.09
C THR A 56 -21.55 -7.65 11.91
N GLU A 57 -20.88 -6.53 11.70
CA GLU A 57 -19.73 -6.11 12.48
C GLU A 57 -20.03 -4.78 13.18
N VAL A 58 -19.89 -4.78 14.51
CA VAL A 58 -20.07 -3.57 15.33
C VAL A 58 -18.73 -2.84 15.43
N LYS A 59 -18.64 -1.69 14.79
CA LYS A 59 -17.49 -0.77 14.86
C LYS A 59 -17.73 0.25 15.96
N LYS A 60 -16.72 1.06 16.30
CA LYS A 60 -16.88 2.09 17.34
C LYS A 60 -17.92 3.12 16.92
N ASN A 61 -17.90 3.53 15.65
CA ASN A 61 -18.72 4.62 15.14
C ASN A 61 -19.92 4.20 14.28
N PHE A 62 -20.01 2.93 13.88
CA PHE A 62 -21.15 2.44 13.09
C PHE A 62 -21.31 0.93 13.23
N ILE A 63 -22.49 0.42 12.87
CA ILE A 63 -22.75 -1.02 12.77
C ILE A 63 -22.82 -1.36 11.29
N ARG A 64 -21.89 -2.17 10.78
CA ARG A 64 -21.91 -2.65 9.39
C ARG A 64 -22.71 -3.94 9.31
N LEU A 65 -23.90 -3.92 8.71
CA LEU A 65 -24.74 -5.10 8.52
C LEU A 65 -24.15 -6.02 7.44
N THR A 66 -23.77 -5.44 6.31
CA THR A 66 -23.06 -6.14 5.24
C THR A 66 -21.99 -5.23 4.64
N PRO A 67 -20.83 -5.79 4.26
CA PRO A 67 -19.83 -5.07 3.48
C PRO A 67 -20.18 -5.03 1.99
N ASP A 68 -19.48 -4.20 1.21
CA ASP A 68 -19.52 -4.15 -0.26
C ASP A 68 -18.87 -5.41 -0.88
N ARG A 69 -19.48 -6.57 -0.57
CA ARG A 69 -19.12 -7.90 -1.04
C ARG A 69 -20.36 -8.73 -1.26
N GLN A 70 -20.29 -9.59 -2.27
CA GLN A 70 -21.38 -10.48 -2.64
C GLN A 70 -21.74 -11.49 -1.54
N SER A 71 -23.00 -11.91 -1.53
CA SER A 71 -23.52 -13.02 -0.72
C SER A 71 -23.33 -12.81 0.79
N LYS A 72 -23.59 -11.61 1.27
CA LYS A 72 -23.56 -11.25 2.69
C LYS A 72 -24.96 -11.03 3.22
N ARG A 73 -25.14 -11.36 4.49
CA ARG A 73 -26.39 -11.17 5.24
C ARG A 73 -26.06 -10.82 6.68
N GLY A 74 -26.60 -9.73 7.18
CA GLY A 74 -26.45 -9.29 8.56
C GLY A 74 -27.77 -8.78 9.12
N HIS A 75 -27.87 -8.77 10.43
CA HIS A 75 -29.04 -8.29 11.14
C HIS A 75 -28.69 -7.78 12.54
N ILE A 76 -29.55 -6.89 13.02
CA ILE A 76 -29.72 -6.51 14.41
C ILE A 76 -31.19 -6.67 14.77
N TRP A 77 -31.50 -7.08 15.99
CA TRP A 77 -32.87 -7.40 16.40
C TRP A 77 -33.09 -7.08 17.88
N SER A 78 -34.29 -6.63 18.24
CA SER A 78 -34.67 -6.42 19.64
C SER A 78 -34.87 -7.74 20.36
N LYS A 79 -34.34 -7.87 21.57
CA LYS A 79 -34.51 -9.06 22.42
C LYS A 79 -35.88 -9.13 23.08
N SER A 80 -36.55 -7.99 23.20
CA SER A 80 -37.89 -7.85 23.75
C SER A 80 -38.86 -7.33 22.70
N THR A 81 -40.16 -7.50 22.96
CA THR A 81 -41.20 -6.82 22.21
C THR A 81 -41.19 -5.32 22.51
N ILE A 82 -41.84 -4.55 21.64
CA ILE A 82 -41.94 -3.09 21.74
C ILE A 82 -42.79 -2.70 22.95
N ASP A 83 -43.90 -3.42 23.20
CA ASP A 83 -44.83 -3.22 24.32
C ASP A 83 -45.28 -1.75 24.51
N LYS A 84 -45.66 -1.09 23.40
CA LYS A 84 -46.20 0.29 23.37
C LYS A 84 -47.43 0.39 22.47
N ASP A 85 -48.33 1.33 22.78
CA ASP A 85 -49.51 1.65 21.97
C ASP A 85 -49.20 2.57 20.77
N GLU A 86 -48.15 3.38 20.91
CA GLU A 86 -47.62 4.22 19.85
C GLU A 86 -46.09 4.27 19.93
N LEU A 87 -45.44 4.47 18.78
CA LEU A 87 -43.99 4.49 18.69
C LEU A 87 -43.55 5.39 17.53
N VAL A 88 -42.52 6.20 17.77
CA VAL A 88 -41.76 6.83 16.69
C VAL A 88 -40.34 6.35 16.72
N THR A 89 -39.85 5.86 15.59
CA THR A 89 -38.47 5.42 15.42
C THR A 89 -37.80 6.22 14.30
N VAL A 90 -36.65 6.80 14.61
CA VAL A 90 -35.76 7.45 13.63
C VAL A 90 -34.52 6.58 13.46
N VAL A 91 -34.32 6.09 12.24
CA VAL A 91 -33.12 5.32 11.87
C VAL A 91 -32.21 6.21 11.03
N THR A 92 -30.98 6.40 11.49
CA THR A 92 -29.90 7.06 10.73
C THR A 92 -28.97 6.00 10.17
N TYR A 93 -28.87 5.94 8.85
CA TYR A 93 -28.17 4.88 8.12
C TYR A 93 -27.29 5.45 7.01
N ARG A 94 -26.42 4.62 6.46
CA ARG A 94 -25.59 4.94 5.30
C ARG A 94 -25.49 3.72 4.40
N ILE A 95 -25.99 3.83 3.18
CA ILE A 95 -25.83 2.81 2.14
C ILE A 95 -24.84 3.34 1.11
N HIS A 96 -23.72 2.66 0.94
CA HIS A 96 -22.66 3.15 0.05
C HIS A 96 -21.80 2.04 -0.55
N GLY A 97 -21.35 2.23 -1.79
CA GLY A 97 -20.47 1.25 -2.45
C GLY A 97 -19.74 1.81 -3.66
N GLN A 98 -18.81 1.01 -4.19
CA GLN A 98 -17.98 1.39 -5.34
C GLN A 98 -18.74 1.30 -6.67
N GLY A 99 -19.81 0.52 -6.72
CA GLY A 99 -20.65 0.38 -7.92
C GLY A 99 -21.33 1.68 -8.31
N LYS A 100 -21.13 2.17 -9.55
CA LYS A 100 -21.86 3.33 -10.08
C LYS A 100 -23.23 2.99 -10.67
N LYS A 101 -23.36 1.78 -11.22
CA LYS A 101 -24.55 1.31 -11.95
C LYS A 101 -25.08 -0.04 -11.47
N TRP A 102 -24.21 -0.85 -10.89
CA TRP A 102 -24.50 -2.21 -10.45
C TRP A 102 -24.17 -2.28 -8.96
N PHE A 103 -25.22 -2.27 -8.13
CA PHE A 103 -25.19 -2.24 -6.68
C PHE A 103 -26.50 -2.82 -6.14
N GLY A 104 -26.50 -3.27 -4.88
CA GLY A 104 -27.65 -3.96 -4.30
C GLY A 104 -27.34 -4.71 -3.00
N ASP A 105 -28.33 -5.20 -2.27
CA ASP A 105 -29.77 -5.05 -2.58
C ASP A 105 -30.39 -3.93 -1.74
N GLY A 106 -30.09 -3.88 -0.43
CA GLY A 106 -30.56 -2.80 0.44
C GLY A 106 -30.68 -3.18 1.92
N ILE A 107 -31.47 -2.39 2.65
CA ILE A 107 -31.78 -2.60 4.07
C ILE A 107 -33.28 -2.89 4.24
N GLY A 108 -33.64 -3.86 5.08
CA GLY A 108 -35.00 -4.05 5.57
C GLY A 108 -35.14 -3.61 7.02
N LEU A 109 -36.14 -2.77 7.31
CA LEU A 109 -36.55 -2.39 8.67
C LEU A 109 -37.86 -3.09 9.02
N TRP A 110 -37.89 -3.86 10.10
CA TRP A 110 -38.93 -4.83 10.38
C TRP A 110 -39.65 -4.52 11.68
N PHE A 111 -40.98 -4.45 11.63
CA PHE A 111 -41.87 -4.40 12.78
C PHE A 111 -42.79 -5.62 12.70
N THR A 112 -42.41 -6.69 13.38
CA THR A 112 -43.01 -8.02 13.16
C THR A 112 -43.23 -8.77 14.46
N GLN A 113 -44.18 -9.69 14.50
CA GLN A 113 -44.39 -10.56 15.66
C GLN A 113 -43.40 -11.73 15.73
N GLU A 114 -42.39 -11.76 14.85
CA GLU A 114 -41.32 -12.74 14.92
C GLU A 114 -40.45 -12.44 16.15
N PRO A 115 -40.22 -13.42 17.04
CA PRO A 115 -39.51 -13.18 18.29
C PRO A 115 -38.01 -12.92 18.09
N THR A 116 -37.45 -13.41 16.99
CA THR A 116 -36.04 -13.27 16.64
C THR A 116 -35.87 -13.22 15.13
N TRP A 117 -34.73 -12.72 14.67
CA TRP A 117 -34.33 -12.80 13.27
C TRP A 117 -34.41 -14.23 12.72
N LYS A 118 -34.92 -14.36 11.49
CA LYS A 118 -34.94 -15.60 10.70
C LYS A 118 -34.31 -15.30 9.34
N ASN A 119 -33.31 -16.09 8.97
CA ASN A 119 -32.65 -15.94 7.68
C ASN A 119 -33.65 -16.10 6.51
N GLY A 120 -33.55 -15.24 5.52
CA GLY A 120 -34.29 -15.35 4.27
C GLY A 120 -33.79 -14.38 3.21
N ASP A 121 -34.43 -14.43 2.06
CA ASP A 121 -34.00 -13.70 0.85
C ASP A 121 -34.63 -12.30 0.78
N ASN A 122 -35.57 -11.96 1.67
CA ASN A 122 -36.18 -10.64 1.72
C ASN A 122 -35.27 -9.67 2.48
N HIS A 123 -34.27 -9.10 1.80
CA HIS A 123 -33.27 -8.20 2.39
C HIS A 123 -32.56 -8.80 3.62
N GLY A 124 -32.33 -10.11 3.60
CA GLY A 124 -31.70 -10.87 4.68
C GLY A 124 -32.68 -11.40 5.74
N PHE A 125 -33.99 -11.22 5.58
CA PHE A 125 -35.02 -11.73 6.48
C PHE A 125 -35.99 -12.68 5.78
N THR A 126 -36.71 -13.49 6.57
CA THR A 126 -37.72 -14.42 6.06
C THR A 126 -38.85 -13.67 5.34
N ASP A 127 -39.39 -14.28 4.29
CA ASP A 127 -40.62 -13.82 3.65
C ASP A 127 -41.86 -14.13 4.48
N LYS A 128 -41.80 -15.13 5.38
CA LYS A 128 -42.91 -15.54 6.24
C LYS A 128 -42.87 -14.81 7.58
N TYR A 129 -43.43 -13.61 7.61
CA TYR A 129 -43.55 -12.81 8.83
C TYR A 129 -44.95 -12.21 8.94
N LEU A 130 -45.38 -11.95 10.18
CA LEU A 130 -46.59 -11.20 10.48
C LEU A 130 -46.21 -9.80 10.96
N GLY A 131 -46.58 -8.77 10.20
CA GLY A 131 -46.24 -7.37 10.47
C GLY A 131 -45.93 -6.60 9.19
N PHE A 132 -45.11 -5.56 9.31
CA PHE A 132 -44.66 -4.79 8.15
C PHE A 132 -43.14 -4.63 8.09
N GLY A 133 -42.64 -4.50 6.86
CA GLY A 133 -41.27 -4.16 6.53
C GLY A 133 -41.21 -2.83 5.77
N ILE A 134 -40.18 -2.04 6.03
CA ILE A 134 -39.80 -0.88 5.21
C ILE A 134 -38.48 -1.24 4.55
N LEU A 135 -38.52 -1.46 3.24
CA LEU A 135 -37.36 -1.82 2.43
C LEU A 135 -36.76 -0.55 1.83
N LEU A 136 -35.48 -0.33 2.11
CA LEU A 136 -34.64 0.67 1.49
C LEU A 136 -33.90 -0.05 0.36
N ASP A 137 -34.58 -0.18 -0.78
CA ASP A 137 -34.20 -1.00 -1.92
C ASP A 137 -33.37 -0.16 -2.92
N THR A 138 -32.14 -0.59 -3.14
CA THR A 138 -31.22 0.09 -4.06
C THR A 138 -31.16 -0.58 -5.43
N PHE A 139 -31.73 -1.78 -5.59
CA PHE A 139 -31.60 -2.54 -6.82
C PHE A 139 -32.93 -2.69 -7.56
N HIS A 140 -32.95 -2.21 -8.81
CA HIS A 140 -34.14 -2.28 -9.64
C HIS A 140 -34.28 -3.67 -10.30
N ASN A 141 -35.04 -4.56 -9.66
CA ASN A 141 -35.44 -5.85 -10.21
C ASN A 141 -36.55 -5.70 -11.25
N VAL A 142 -36.17 -5.57 -12.52
CA VAL A 142 -37.10 -5.38 -13.66
C VAL A 142 -38.01 -6.58 -13.94
N GLU A 143 -37.70 -7.75 -13.39
CA GLU A 143 -38.51 -8.97 -13.52
C GLU A 143 -39.81 -8.96 -12.69
N HIS A 144 -39.89 -8.12 -11.65
CA HIS A 144 -41.06 -8.06 -10.78
C HIS A 144 -42.16 -7.19 -11.36
N ARG A 145 -43.40 -7.69 -11.34
CA ARG A 145 -44.56 -6.99 -11.91
C ARG A 145 -45.00 -5.78 -11.08
N GLY A 146 -44.60 -5.72 -9.81
CA GLY A 146 -44.95 -4.68 -8.85
C GLY A 146 -44.26 -3.33 -9.05
N GLY A 147 -43.28 -3.25 -9.97
CA GLY A 147 -42.46 -2.05 -10.19
C GLY A 147 -41.35 -1.86 -9.16
N HIS A 148 -40.74 -0.67 -9.14
CA HIS A 148 -39.67 -0.29 -8.21
C HIS A 148 -40.04 0.96 -7.42
N LYS A 149 -39.62 0.99 -6.16
CA LYS A 149 -39.63 2.15 -5.26
C LYS A 149 -38.38 2.04 -4.39
N ASP A 150 -37.59 3.12 -4.33
CA ASP A 150 -36.41 3.14 -3.47
C ASP A 150 -36.77 2.88 -1.99
N VAL A 151 -37.91 3.38 -1.52
CA VAL A 151 -38.49 3.01 -0.23
C VAL A 151 -39.82 2.30 -0.46
N THR A 152 -39.88 1.02 -0.09
CA THR A 152 -41.06 0.16 -0.25
C THR A 152 -41.62 -0.26 1.10
N ILE A 153 -42.93 -0.14 1.29
CA ILE A 153 -43.63 -0.64 2.47
C ILE A 153 -44.24 -1.99 2.11
N GLN A 154 -43.79 -3.05 2.77
CA GLN A 154 -44.34 -4.40 2.63
C GLN A 154 -45.15 -4.76 3.86
N VAL A 155 -46.36 -5.28 3.66
CA VAL A 155 -47.23 -5.74 4.74
C VAL A 155 -47.54 -7.21 4.51
N ASN A 156 -47.28 -8.03 5.52
CA ASN A 156 -47.49 -9.46 5.46
C ASN A 156 -48.26 -9.99 6.68
N ASP A 157 -49.19 -10.90 6.43
CA ASP A 157 -50.01 -11.60 7.41
C ASP A 157 -49.42 -12.97 7.80
N GLY A 158 -48.22 -13.29 7.30
CA GLY A 158 -47.52 -14.56 7.47
C GLY A 158 -47.80 -15.58 6.38
N GLN A 159 -48.68 -15.29 5.42
CA GLN A 159 -49.05 -16.22 4.34
C GLN A 159 -48.37 -15.90 3.01
N LYS A 160 -48.08 -14.62 2.73
CA LYS A 160 -47.49 -14.21 1.44
C LYS A 160 -46.05 -14.69 1.33
N ARG A 161 -45.67 -15.18 0.15
CA ARG A 161 -44.27 -15.51 -0.18
C ARG A 161 -43.57 -14.31 -0.79
N LEU A 162 -42.25 -14.38 -0.91
CA LEU A 162 -41.44 -13.29 -1.48
C LEU A 162 -41.90 -12.87 -2.89
N ASP A 163 -42.18 -13.84 -3.78
CA ASP A 163 -42.66 -13.54 -5.13
C ASP A 163 -44.00 -12.79 -5.10
N ASP A 164 -44.90 -13.19 -4.19
CA ASP A 164 -46.21 -12.57 -4.03
C ASP A 164 -46.03 -11.11 -3.54
N LEU A 165 -45.10 -10.88 -2.59
CA LEU A 165 -44.75 -9.55 -2.08
C LEU A 165 -44.08 -8.65 -3.12
N ASN A 166 -43.28 -9.22 -4.02
CA ASN A 166 -42.55 -8.47 -5.05
C ASN A 166 -43.43 -8.13 -6.28
N ASP A 167 -44.40 -8.98 -6.59
CA ASP A 167 -45.34 -8.75 -7.70
C ASP A 167 -46.53 -7.87 -7.32
N GLU A 168 -46.77 -7.63 -6.02
CA GLU A 168 -47.72 -6.63 -5.53
C GLU A 168 -47.29 -5.21 -5.93
N ASN A 169 -48.27 -4.34 -6.22
CA ASN A 169 -47.98 -2.94 -6.55
C ASN A 169 -47.26 -2.26 -5.38
N LYS A 170 -46.00 -1.90 -5.57
CA LYS A 170 -45.14 -1.36 -4.51
C LYS A 170 -45.69 -0.01 -4.02
N ILE A 171 -45.97 0.09 -2.72
CA ILE A 171 -46.35 1.33 -2.05
C ILE A 171 -45.12 1.96 -1.38
N GLY A 172 -45.01 3.28 -1.44
CA GLY A 172 -43.87 4.04 -0.92
C GLY A 172 -43.42 5.14 -1.88
N CYS A 173 -42.13 5.48 -1.85
CA CYS A 173 -41.59 6.66 -2.56
C CYS A 173 -40.23 6.40 -3.19
N GLU A 174 -39.83 7.29 -4.11
CA GLU A 174 -38.45 7.36 -4.59
C GLU A 174 -37.63 8.26 -3.67
N ALA A 175 -36.39 7.88 -3.39
CA ALA A 175 -35.50 8.60 -2.49
C ALA A 175 -34.03 8.25 -2.79
N ALA A 176 -33.25 9.25 -3.19
CA ALA A 176 -31.83 9.08 -3.50
C ALA A 176 -30.97 9.05 -2.22
N PHE A 177 -31.03 7.94 -1.46
CA PHE A 177 -30.29 7.75 -0.20
C PHE A 177 -28.99 6.94 -0.32
N ARG A 178 -28.65 6.47 -1.52
CA ARG A 178 -27.42 5.70 -1.78
C ARG A 178 -26.26 6.62 -2.16
N TYR A 179 -25.09 6.39 -1.55
CA TYR A 179 -23.87 7.11 -1.85
C TYR A 179 -22.88 6.28 -2.68
N HIS A 180 -22.19 6.94 -3.61
CA HIS A 180 -21.09 6.33 -4.36
C HIS A 180 -19.76 6.62 -3.65
N SER A 181 -19.10 5.58 -3.12
CA SER A 181 -17.93 5.72 -2.24
C SER A 181 -16.74 6.42 -2.88
N ASN A 182 -16.59 6.35 -4.21
CA ASN A 182 -15.50 7.02 -4.93
C ASN A 182 -15.91 8.41 -5.47
N SER A 183 -17.04 8.95 -5.00
CA SER A 183 -17.49 10.30 -5.33
C SER A 183 -16.78 11.32 -4.46
N ALA A 184 -16.36 12.46 -5.03
CA ALA A 184 -15.84 13.59 -4.25
C ALA A 184 -16.86 14.18 -3.26
N ASN A 185 -18.16 13.92 -3.47
CA ASN A 185 -19.24 14.38 -2.60
C ASN A 185 -19.59 13.38 -1.48
N PHE A 186 -18.93 12.21 -1.44
CA PHE A 186 -19.09 11.26 -0.36
C PHE A 186 -18.13 11.60 0.77
N ASP A 187 -18.67 11.80 1.96
CA ASP A 187 -17.91 12.01 3.17
C ASP A 187 -18.48 11.09 4.25
N PRO A 188 -17.72 10.13 4.79
CA PRO A 188 -18.26 9.17 5.73
C PRO A 188 -18.77 9.79 7.03
N VAL A 189 -18.32 10.98 7.40
CA VAL A 189 -18.83 11.68 8.58
C VAL A 189 -20.24 12.20 8.32
N TYR A 190 -20.51 12.75 7.14
CA TYR A 190 -21.73 13.51 6.87
C TYR A 190 -22.70 12.88 5.87
N SER A 191 -22.24 11.97 5.02
CA SER A 191 -23.06 11.22 4.07
C SER A 191 -23.84 10.13 4.81
N SER A 192 -25.04 10.50 5.25
CA SER A 192 -26.00 9.60 5.88
C SER A 192 -27.41 9.98 5.44
N SER A 193 -28.36 9.10 5.72
CA SER A 193 -29.76 9.27 5.38
C SER A 193 -30.60 8.88 6.59
N ARG A 194 -31.82 9.41 6.66
CA ARG A 194 -32.72 9.14 7.78
C ARG A 194 -34.09 8.73 7.29
N VAL A 195 -34.69 7.79 8.01
CA VAL A 195 -36.11 7.43 7.87
C VAL A 195 -36.77 7.53 9.24
N ARG A 196 -37.94 8.16 9.28
CA ARG A 196 -38.77 8.32 10.46
C ARG A 196 -40.05 7.54 10.26
N ILE A 197 -40.38 6.72 11.26
CA ILE A 197 -41.47 5.76 11.23
C ILE A 197 -42.35 6.06 12.43
N LYS A 198 -43.60 6.46 12.20
CA LYS A 198 -44.58 6.75 13.25
C LYS A 198 -45.69 5.71 13.17
N VAL A 199 -45.95 5.04 14.29
CA VAL A 199 -47.00 4.03 14.42
C VAL A 199 -47.91 4.39 15.58
N LYS A 200 -49.22 4.52 15.35
CA LYS A 200 -50.26 4.74 16.37
C LYS A 200 -51.42 3.79 16.16
N GLY A 201 -51.59 2.78 17.02
CA GLY A 201 -52.55 1.71 16.75
C GLY A 201 -52.27 1.07 15.39
N ASN A 202 -53.21 1.22 14.44
CA ASN A 202 -53.04 0.76 13.06
C ASN A 202 -52.53 1.84 12.09
N ALA A 203 -52.41 3.11 12.47
CA ALA A 203 -51.91 4.16 11.57
C ALA A 203 -50.39 4.08 11.43
N LEU A 204 -49.90 4.15 10.19
CA LEU A 204 -48.48 4.19 9.82
C LEU A 204 -48.18 5.45 9.00
N GLU A 205 -47.16 6.19 9.41
CA GLU A 205 -46.58 7.30 8.65
C GLU A 205 -45.06 7.10 8.53
N VAL A 206 -44.55 7.24 7.30
CA VAL A 206 -43.13 7.09 6.97
C VAL A 206 -42.66 8.37 6.27
N GLU A 207 -41.61 8.97 6.82
CA GLU A 207 -40.96 10.16 6.27
C GLU A 207 -39.48 9.86 6.00
N VAL A 208 -38.92 10.44 4.93
CA VAL A 208 -37.53 10.21 4.53
C VAL A 208 -36.80 11.54 4.41
N ASP A 209 -35.60 11.59 4.96
CA ASP A 209 -34.61 12.65 4.74
C ASP A 209 -33.40 12.00 4.05
N ALA A 210 -33.47 11.95 2.72
CA ALA A 210 -32.59 11.14 1.88
C ALA A 210 -31.11 11.56 1.97
N THR A 211 -30.84 12.83 2.27
CA THR A 211 -29.49 13.40 2.33
C THR A 211 -29.14 13.98 3.71
N ASN A 212 -29.91 13.61 4.73
CA ASN A 212 -29.72 14.03 6.12
C ASN A 212 -29.64 15.56 6.27
N THR A 213 -30.51 16.31 5.60
CA THR A 213 -30.52 17.79 5.58
C THR A 213 -31.37 18.42 6.68
N GLY A 214 -32.18 17.62 7.38
CA GLY A 214 -33.22 18.13 8.28
C GLY A 214 -34.59 18.26 7.60
N VAL A 215 -34.66 18.08 6.29
CA VAL A 215 -35.91 18.18 5.52
C VAL A 215 -36.55 16.80 5.36
N TRP A 216 -37.71 16.63 5.99
CA TRP A 216 -38.49 15.40 5.92
C TRP A 216 -39.49 15.45 4.76
N VAL A 217 -39.47 14.40 3.93
CA VAL A 217 -40.43 14.22 2.83
C VAL A 217 -41.35 13.05 3.19
N GLU A 218 -42.67 13.28 3.12
CA GLU A 218 -43.66 12.22 3.32
C GLU A 218 -43.49 11.14 2.24
N CYS A 219 -43.26 9.90 2.67
CA CYS A 219 -43.08 8.75 1.79
C CYS A 219 -44.34 7.89 1.74
N TYR A 220 -44.99 7.69 2.88
CA TYR A 220 -46.21 6.93 3.00
C TYR A 220 -47.04 7.37 4.21
N LYS A 221 -48.36 7.37 4.07
CA LYS A 221 -49.31 7.56 5.15
C LYS A 221 -50.55 6.70 4.92
N GLY A 222 -50.89 5.82 5.86
CA GLY A 222 -52.00 4.90 5.72
C GLY A 222 -52.28 4.05 6.95
N ASN A 223 -53.16 3.06 6.82
CA ASN A 223 -53.55 2.16 7.90
C ASN A 223 -53.09 0.73 7.61
N LEU A 224 -52.52 0.10 8.62
CA LEU A 224 -52.12 -1.29 8.65
C LEU A 224 -53.34 -2.21 8.88
N PRO A 225 -53.39 -3.39 8.25
CA PRO A 225 -54.50 -4.33 8.38
C PRO A 225 -54.37 -5.22 9.64
N PHE A 226 -53.99 -4.64 10.78
CA PHE A 226 -53.78 -5.35 12.04
C PHE A 226 -54.72 -4.85 13.14
N ALA A 227 -54.83 -5.62 14.23
CA ALA A 227 -55.55 -5.19 15.43
C ALA A 227 -54.84 -4.00 16.09
N ASP A 228 -55.57 -3.11 16.79
CA ASP A 228 -54.99 -1.87 17.33
C ASP A 228 -53.85 -2.09 18.35
N ASP A 229 -53.79 -3.27 18.99
CA ASP A 229 -52.78 -3.64 19.99
C ASP A 229 -51.60 -4.44 19.43
N TRP A 230 -51.56 -4.66 18.10
CA TRP A 230 -50.55 -5.52 17.45
C TRP A 230 -49.10 -5.11 17.73
N LEU A 231 -48.84 -3.83 17.96
CA LEU A 231 -47.51 -3.28 18.22
C LEU A 231 -46.93 -3.79 19.54
N LYS A 232 -47.77 -4.15 20.52
CA LYS A 232 -47.31 -4.63 21.83
C LYS A 232 -46.55 -5.95 21.76
N SER A 233 -46.93 -6.80 20.81
CA SER A 233 -46.29 -8.10 20.57
C SER A 233 -45.24 -8.06 19.46
N ALA A 234 -45.07 -6.92 18.78
CA ALA A 234 -44.08 -6.78 17.72
C ALA A 234 -42.67 -6.59 18.29
N THR A 235 -41.67 -7.10 17.58
CA THR A 235 -40.25 -6.81 17.74
C THR A 235 -39.78 -5.86 16.65
N PHE A 236 -38.65 -5.20 16.89
CA PHE A 236 -37.97 -4.37 15.92
C PHE A 236 -36.71 -5.06 15.41
N GLY A 237 -36.55 -5.09 14.09
CA GLY A 237 -35.39 -5.69 13.45
C GLY A 237 -34.85 -4.81 12.33
N VAL A 238 -33.56 -4.91 12.07
CA VAL A 238 -32.94 -4.36 10.87
C VAL A 238 -32.08 -5.45 10.25
N SER A 239 -32.23 -5.67 8.95
CA SER A 239 -31.39 -6.61 8.20
C SER A 239 -30.89 -6.00 6.91
N ALA A 240 -29.82 -6.56 6.38
CA ALA A 240 -29.34 -6.24 5.04
C ALA A 240 -28.82 -7.50 4.36
N SER A 241 -28.89 -7.50 3.03
CA SER A 241 -28.28 -8.55 2.22
C SER A 241 -27.63 -8.00 0.96
N THR A 242 -26.65 -8.74 0.46
CA THR A 242 -26.02 -8.51 -0.84
C THR A 242 -26.11 -9.78 -1.67
N GLY A 243 -26.54 -9.64 -2.93
CA GLY A 243 -26.61 -10.72 -3.91
C GLY A 243 -25.32 -10.84 -4.73
N ALA A 244 -25.48 -10.86 -6.05
CA ALA A 244 -24.37 -10.71 -7.00
C ALA A 244 -23.87 -9.25 -7.06
N LEU A 245 -24.71 -8.32 -6.62
CA LEU A 245 -24.35 -6.93 -6.39
C LEU A 245 -24.17 -6.71 -4.90
N ALA A 246 -23.45 -5.66 -4.55
CA ALA A 246 -23.15 -5.37 -3.16
C ALA A 246 -23.09 -3.87 -2.92
N ASP A 247 -23.32 -3.52 -1.66
CA ASP A 247 -23.10 -2.22 -1.05
C ASP A 247 -22.75 -2.47 0.42
N ASN A 248 -22.11 -1.49 1.03
CA ASN A 248 -22.03 -1.40 2.48
C ASN A 248 -23.36 -0.90 3.03
N HIS A 249 -23.83 -1.54 4.09
CA HIS A 249 -25.07 -1.17 4.77
C HIS A 249 -24.77 -0.88 6.24
N ASP A 250 -24.60 0.41 6.57
CA ASP A 250 -24.21 0.85 7.90
C ASP A 250 -25.40 1.48 8.66
N ILE A 251 -25.56 1.11 9.93
CA ILE A 251 -26.48 1.75 10.88
C ILE A 251 -25.65 2.63 11.83
N LEU A 252 -25.92 3.93 11.82
CA LEU A 252 -25.22 4.90 12.66
C LEU A 252 -25.92 5.07 14.01
N ARG A 253 -27.26 5.09 13.98
CA ARG A 253 -28.10 5.32 15.16
C ARG A 253 -29.54 4.88 14.93
N VAL A 254 -30.17 4.35 15.98
CA VAL A 254 -31.62 4.18 16.07
C VAL A 254 -32.10 4.85 17.35
N GLN A 255 -33.14 5.68 17.24
CA GLN A 255 -33.77 6.32 18.39
C GLN A 255 -35.27 6.11 18.32
N SER A 256 -35.83 5.60 19.42
CA SER A 256 -37.25 5.28 19.53
C SER A 256 -37.88 5.97 20.73
N PHE A 257 -39.08 6.51 20.53
CA PHE A 257 -39.86 7.26 21.52
C PHE A 257 -41.27 6.68 21.60
N ASP A 258 -41.82 6.60 22.80
CA ASP A 258 -43.14 5.98 23.02
C ASP A 258 -44.33 6.92 22.80
N GLN A 259 -44.09 8.13 22.26
CA GLN A 259 -45.13 9.08 21.87
C GLN A 259 -44.80 9.77 20.55
N ILE A 260 -45.83 10.08 19.76
CA ILE A 260 -45.65 10.64 18.41
C ILE A 260 -45.37 12.15 18.41
N ASP A 261 -45.93 12.86 19.39
CA ASP A 261 -45.79 14.31 19.55
C ASP A 261 -44.71 14.67 20.59
N ASP A 262 -43.67 13.82 20.72
CA ASP A 262 -42.62 14.00 21.71
C ASP A 262 -41.73 15.22 21.39
N ALA A 263 -41.58 16.13 22.36
CA ALA A 263 -40.65 17.26 22.26
C ALA A 263 -39.18 16.81 22.07
N ALA A 264 -38.82 15.62 22.56
CA ALA A 264 -37.51 15.01 22.38
C ALA A 264 -37.26 14.59 20.91
N LEU A 265 -38.29 14.45 20.07
CA LEU A 265 -38.09 14.20 18.64
C LEU A 265 -37.31 15.34 17.97
N GLY A 266 -37.55 16.58 18.42
CA GLY A 266 -36.82 17.77 17.97
C GLY A 266 -35.34 17.74 18.36
N THR A 267 -34.95 16.99 19.40
CA THR A 267 -33.54 16.85 19.78
C THR A 267 -32.75 16.02 18.77
N VAL A 268 -33.38 15.03 18.13
CA VAL A 268 -32.76 14.22 17.08
C VAL A 268 -32.43 15.09 15.86
N ASP A 269 -33.36 15.96 15.47
CA ASP A 269 -33.18 16.91 14.38
C ASP A 269 -32.16 18.00 14.73
N ALA A 270 -32.16 18.49 15.98
CA ALA A 270 -31.17 19.46 16.46
C ALA A 270 -29.75 18.88 16.52
N GLU A 271 -29.59 17.64 16.98
CA GLU A 271 -28.30 16.93 16.96
C GLU A 271 -27.81 16.74 15.50
N THR A 272 -28.71 16.41 14.57
CA THR A 272 -28.38 16.32 13.13
C THR A 272 -27.96 17.67 12.55
N TRP A 273 -28.71 18.74 12.83
CA TRP A 273 -28.40 20.07 12.32
C TRP A 273 -27.04 20.55 12.84
N THR A 274 -26.79 20.37 14.13
CA THR A 274 -25.50 20.68 14.77
C THR A 274 -24.37 19.84 14.19
N HIS A 275 -24.62 18.56 13.94
CA HIS A 275 -23.64 17.66 13.30
C HIS A 275 -23.30 18.15 11.89
N ASN A 276 -24.28 18.51 11.06
CA ASN A 276 -24.00 18.98 9.71
C ASN A 276 -23.33 20.36 9.68
N TYR A 277 -23.74 21.25 10.57
CA TYR A 277 -23.13 22.58 10.73
C TYR A 277 -21.68 22.48 11.21
N SER A 278 -21.26 21.33 11.77
CA SER A 278 -19.87 21.13 12.17
C SER A 278 -18.85 21.17 11.04
N LYS A 279 -19.28 21.06 9.78
CA LYS A 279 -18.42 21.29 8.61
C LYS A 279 -17.78 22.67 8.61
N ASP A 280 -18.51 23.66 9.11
CA ASP A 280 -18.11 25.07 9.05
C ASP A 280 -17.54 25.56 10.39
N PHE A 281 -17.40 24.69 11.39
CA PHE A 281 -16.92 25.07 12.73
C PHE A 281 -15.52 25.68 12.75
N MET A 282 -14.68 25.32 11.77
CA MET A 282 -13.36 25.94 11.64
C MET A 282 -13.46 27.46 11.39
N GLN A 283 -14.48 27.93 10.66
CA GLN A 283 -14.73 29.36 10.46
C GLN A 283 -15.21 30.06 11.75
N LEU A 284 -15.92 29.33 12.62
CA LEU A 284 -16.35 29.85 13.92
C LEU A 284 -15.19 30.01 14.92
N MET A 285 -14.12 29.19 14.83
CA MET A 285 -12.96 29.30 15.72
C MET A 285 -12.19 30.62 15.59
N GLU A 286 -12.25 31.23 14.40
CA GLU A 286 -11.63 32.52 14.08
C GLU A 286 -12.51 33.72 14.45
N SER A 287 -13.79 33.48 14.76
CA SER A 287 -14.73 34.53 15.13
C SER A 287 -14.49 35.04 16.55
N SER A 288 -14.70 36.34 16.77
CA SER A 288 -14.62 36.97 18.10
C SER A 288 -15.75 36.53 19.05
N VAL A 289 -16.71 35.75 18.55
CA VAL A 289 -17.88 35.25 19.28
C VAL A 289 -17.61 33.89 19.93
N CYS A 290 -16.64 33.11 19.42
CA CYS A 290 -16.29 31.79 19.94
C CYS A 290 -15.22 31.88 21.04
N ASP A 291 -15.65 31.73 22.29
CA ASP A 291 -14.77 31.70 23.46
C ASP A 291 -13.96 30.38 23.56
N GLN A 292 -13.15 30.24 24.61
CA GLN A 292 -12.31 29.06 24.80
C GLN A 292 -13.13 27.76 24.94
N THR A 293 -14.31 27.83 25.55
CA THR A 293 -15.20 26.67 25.71
C THR A 293 -15.81 26.24 24.37
N CYS A 294 -16.21 27.22 23.55
CA CYS A 294 -16.63 26.98 22.16
C CYS A 294 -15.50 26.33 21.34
N LYS A 295 -14.26 26.80 21.46
CA LYS A 295 -13.10 26.23 20.75
C LYS A 295 -12.79 24.79 21.16
N VAL A 296 -12.81 24.49 22.46
CA VAL A 296 -12.62 23.11 22.95
C VAL A 296 -13.70 22.18 22.40
N THR A 297 -14.96 22.62 22.40
CA THR A 297 -16.09 21.83 21.86
C THR A 297 -15.92 21.55 20.36
N ILE A 298 -15.45 22.55 19.60
CA ILE A 298 -15.15 22.41 18.16
C ILE A 298 -14.00 21.41 17.94
N LEU A 299 -12.94 21.48 18.74
CA LEU A 299 -11.80 20.56 18.66
C LEU A 299 -12.18 19.13 19.03
N GLU A 300 -12.96 18.92 20.08
CA GLU A 300 -13.49 17.59 20.46
C GLU A 300 -14.35 17.00 19.34
N LYS A 301 -15.18 17.83 18.71
CA LYS A 301 -15.98 17.43 17.55
C LYS A 301 -15.10 17.09 16.34
N TYR A 302 -14.06 17.86 16.08
CA TYR A 302 -13.10 17.60 15.00
C TYR A 302 -12.37 16.27 15.19
N VAL A 303 -11.87 16.01 16.41
CA VAL A 303 -11.24 14.73 16.77
C VAL A 303 -12.21 13.57 16.60
N THR A 304 -13.46 13.74 17.01
CA THR A 304 -14.49 12.70 16.84
C THR A 304 -14.76 12.43 15.36
N ASN A 305 -14.92 13.47 14.54
CA ASN A 305 -15.14 13.33 13.10
C ASN A 305 -13.93 12.65 12.42
N PHE A 306 -12.70 13.02 12.80
CA PHE A 306 -11.48 12.37 12.33
C PHE A 306 -11.42 10.87 12.70
N GLN A 307 -11.85 10.50 13.90
CA GLN A 307 -11.93 9.09 14.30
C GLN A 307 -12.93 8.30 13.44
N VAL A 308 -14.09 8.88 13.13
CA VAL A 308 -15.11 8.28 12.25
C VAL A 308 -14.55 8.08 10.84
N GLU A 309 -13.90 9.10 10.28
CA GLU A 309 -13.28 9.06 8.95
C GLU A 309 -12.18 7.99 8.88
N THR A 310 -11.29 7.98 9.86
CA THR A 310 -10.17 7.03 9.96
C THR A 310 -10.68 5.59 10.08
N GLU A 311 -11.66 5.33 10.95
CA GLU A 311 -12.24 3.99 11.10
C GLU A 311 -12.92 3.53 9.80
N HIS A 312 -13.59 4.43 9.10
CA HIS A 312 -14.18 4.11 7.80
C HIS A 312 -13.13 3.79 6.74
N TRP A 313 -12.07 4.58 6.66
CA TRP A 313 -10.98 4.40 5.71
C TRP A 313 -10.23 3.08 5.92
N PHE A 314 -9.92 2.73 7.17
CA PHE A 314 -9.30 1.44 7.49
C PHE A 314 -10.17 0.26 7.08
N GLU A 315 -11.49 0.35 7.28
CA GLU A 315 -12.39 -0.72 6.86
C GLU A 315 -12.44 -0.86 5.34
N MET A 316 -12.50 0.26 4.61
CA MET A 316 -12.44 0.25 3.15
C MET A 316 -11.14 -0.40 2.64
N LEU A 317 -10.00 -0.06 3.23
CA LEU A 317 -8.71 -0.68 2.90
C LEU A 317 -8.72 -2.18 3.19
N ARG A 318 -9.16 -2.58 4.39
CA ARG A 318 -9.29 -3.99 4.76
C ARG A 318 -10.11 -4.74 3.72
N GLU A 319 -11.26 -4.20 3.33
CA GLU A 319 -12.13 -4.81 2.34
C GLU A 319 -11.47 -4.93 0.95
N GLN A 320 -10.73 -3.92 0.50
CA GLN A 320 -9.96 -3.97 -0.74
C GLN A 320 -8.83 -5.01 -0.66
N THR A 321 -8.15 -5.11 0.48
CA THR A 321 -7.08 -6.07 0.72
C THR A 321 -7.60 -7.51 0.69
N GLU A 322 -8.66 -7.87 1.43
CA GLU A 322 -9.12 -9.27 1.40
C GLU A 322 -9.79 -9.65 0.06
N ASN A 323 -10.34 -8.70 -0.70
CA ASN A 323 -10.81 -8.96 -2.08
C ASN A 323 -9.62 -9.29 -3.00
N THR A 324 -8.51 -8.56 -2.85
CA THR A 324 -7.27 -8.82 -3.57
C THR A 324 -6.70 -10.19 -3.18
N ILE A 325 -6.64 -10.51 -1.89
CA ILE A 325 -6.19 -11.81 -1.39
C ILE A 325 -7.10 -12.95 -1.88
N GLY A 326 -8.42 -12.77 -1.87
CA GLY A 326 -9.38 -13.76 -2.35
C GLY A 326 -9.21 -14.08 -3.84
N LYS A 327 -9.03 -13.04 -4.67
CA LYS A 327 -8.73 -13.19 -6.11
C LYS A 327 -7.39 -13.88 -6.34
N LEU A 328 -6.39 -13.59 -5.50
CA LEU A 328 -5.08 -14.23 -5.57
C LEU A 328 -5.15 -15.72 -5.20
N LYS A 329 -5.85 -16.08 -4.11
CA LYS A 329 -6.07 -17.47 -3.70
C LYS A 329 -6.82 -18.30 -4.75
N GLU A 330 -7.85 -17.74 -5.38
CA GLU A 330 -8.58 -18.44 -6.45
C GLU A 330 -7.71 -18.63 -7.69
N LYS A 331 -6.89 -17.63 -8.04
CA LYS A 331 -5.94 -17.72 -9.16
C LYS A 331 -4.82 -18.72 -8.87
N GLU A 332 -4.34 -18.77 -7.63
CA GLU A 332 -3.37 -19.77 -7.14
C GLU A 332 -3.95 -21.18 -7.23
N ARG A 333 -5.18 -21.39 -6.76
CA ARG A 333 -5.88 -22.69 -6.82
C ARG A 333 -6.12 -23.15 -8.27
N GLN A 334 -6.49 -22.23 -9.17
CA GLN A 334 -6.63 -22.53 -10.59
C GLN A 334 -5.28 -22.84 -11.25
N ASN A 335 -4.21 -22.14 -10.85
CA ASN A 335 -2.86 -22.42 -11.32
C ASN A 335 -2.37 -23.78 -10.79
N GLN A 336 -2.60 -24.12 -9.53
CA GLN A 336 -2.28 -25.43 -8.95
C GLN A 336 -3.04 -26.56 -9.67
N ARG A 337 -4.33 -26.38 -10.00
CA ARG A 337 -5.09 -27.36 -10.81
C ARG A 337 -4.53 -27.53 -12.21
N LYS A 338 -4.09 -26.45 -12.86
CA LYS A 338 -3.44 -26.50 -14.18
C LYS A 338 -2.06 -27.16 -14.10
N ILE A 339 -1.29 -26.87 -13.05
CA ILE A 339 0.00 -27.49 -12.78
C ILE A 339 -0.19 -28.98 -12.54
N GLN A 340 -1.16 -29.39 -11.72
CA GLN A 340 -1.45 -30.81 -11.49
C GLN A 340 -1.85 -31.52 -12.80
N ALA A 341 -2.74 -30.93 -13.60
CA ALA A 341 -3.12 -31.49 -14.89
C ALA A 341 -1.95 -31.56 -15.91
N LEU A 342 -1.03 -30.59 -15.87
CA LEU A 342 0.19 -30.59 -16.66
C LEU A 342 1.18 -31.65 -16.17
N THR A 343 1.34 -31.78 -14.85
CA THR A 343 2.17 -32.82 -14.21
C THR A 343 1.65 -34.20 -14.54
N ASP A 344 0.35 -34.47 -14.39
CA ASP A 344 -0.24 -35.77 -14.73
C ASP A 344 -0.09 -36.10 -16.22
N ARG A 345 -0.22 -35.10 -17.10
CA ARG A 345 0.00 -35.26 -18.55
C ARG A 345 1.48 -35.49 -18.89
N MET A 346 2.39 -34.86 -18.17
CA MET A 346 3.84 -35.00 -18.34
C MET A 346 4.32 -36.35 -17.81
N THR A 347 3.83 -36.80 -16.65
CA THR A 347 4.10 -38.12 -16.08
C THR A 347 3.62 -39.23 -17.01
N ASN A 348 2.39 -39.13 -17.54
CA ASN A 348 1.88 -40.11 -18.50
C ASN A 348 2.69 -40.16 -19.82
N MET A 349 3.11 -38.99 -20.35
CA MET A 349 4.00 -38.94 -21.51
C MET A 349 5.40 -39.48 -21.20
N MET A 350 5.90 -39.25 -20.00
CA MET A 350 7.21 -39.67 -19.54
C MET A 350 7.23 -41.18 -19.29
N GLU A 351 6.21 -41.77 -18.69
CA GLU A 351 6.07 -43.22 -18.54
C GLU A 351 5.96 -43.93 -19.89
N GLN A 352 5.16 -43.40 -20.83
CA GLN A 352 5.09 -43.96 -22.20
C GLN A 352 6.43 -43.90 -22.92
N LYS A 353 7.12 -42.75 -22.88
CA LYS A 353 8.41 -42.57 -23.57
C LYS A 353 9.55 -43.32 -22.90
N ILE A 354 9.60 -43.37 -21.56
CA ILE A 354 10.61 -44.13 -20.83
C ILE A 354 10.38 -45.63 -20.99
N GLY A 355 9.13 -46.10 -20.94
CA GLY A 355 8.79 -47.50 -21.20
C GLY A 355 9.22 -47.96 -22.59
N GLN A 356 8.92 -47.17 -23.63
CA GLN A 356 9.36 -47.47 -25.00
C GLN A 356 10.88 -47.43 -25.15
N LYS A 357 11.56 -46.46 -24.54
CA LYS A 357 13.01 -46.30 -24.68
C LYS A 357 13.80 -47.33 -23.87
N MET A 358 13.29 -47.75 -22.72
CA MET A 358 13.85 -48.86 -21.93
C MET A 358 13.69 -50.21 -22.63
N ALA A 359 12.56 -50.46 -23.31
CA ALA A 359 12.37 -51.65 -24.14
C ALA A 359 13.33 -51.67 -25.34
N ASP A 360 13.53 -50.52 -26.01
CA ASP A 360 14.42 -50.37 -27.16
C ASP A 360 15.91 -50.50 -26.77
N VAL A 361 16.30 -49.96 -25.61
CA VAL A 361 17.66 -50.12 -25.06
C VAL A 361 17.92 -51.56 -24.63
N ARG A 362 16.96 -52.24 -24.01
CA ARG A 362 17.11 -53.65 -23.61
C ARG A 362 17.24 -54.60 -24.80
N SER A 363 16.51 -54.32 -25.89
CA SER A 363 16.66 -55.01 -27.17
C SER A 363 18.06 -54.81 -27.76
N LYS A 364 18.54 -53.56 -27.82
CA LYS A 364 19.88 -53.23 -28.35
C LYS A 364 21.03 -53.77 -27.50
N VAL A 365 20.87 -53.85 -26.18
CA VAL A 365 21.88 -54.42 -25.28
C VAL A 365 21.97 -55.94 -25.43
N ASN A 366 20.84 -56.64 -25.57
CA ASN A 366 20.85 -58.09 -25.83
C ASN A 366 21.44 -58.45 -27.20
N GLU A 367 21.24 -57.60 -28.21
CA GLU A 367 21.80 -57.79 -29.56
C GLU A 367 23.32 -57.58 -29.59
N LYS A 368 23.84 -56.67 -28.74
CA LYS A 368 25.28 -56.39 -28.60
C LYS A 368 26.04 -57.40 -27.73
N ILE A 369 25.38 -57.97 -26.72
CA ILE A 369 25.98 -59.02 -25.87
C ILE A 369 26.13 -60.34 -26.64
N ALA A 370 25.26 -60.61 -27.63
CA ALA A 370 25.35 -61.81 -28.46
C ALA A 370 26.43 -61.74 -29.57
N THR A 371 26.93 -60.54 -29.91
CA THR A 371 27.89 -60.32 -31.01
C THR A 371 29.33 -60.05 -30.56
N GLU A 372 29.56 -59.81 -29.27
CA GLU A 372 30.87 -59.40 -28.73
C GLU A 372 31.51 -60.44 -27.79
N VAL A 373 30.96 -61.66 -27.73
CA VAL A 373 31.52 -62.80 -26.98
C VAL A 373 31.73 -64.01 -27.90
N GLU A 374 32.50 -63.81 -28.97
CA GLU A 374 33.22 -64.89 -29.66
C GLU A 374 34.45 -64.28 -30.33
N GLY A 375 35.57 -64.24 -29.60
CA GLY A 375 36.86 -63.83 -30.14
C GLY A 375 37.58 -62.76 -29.32
N GLU A 376 37.99 -63.10 -28.11
CA GLU A 376 39.42 -63.08 -27.74
C GLU A 376 39.58 -63.48 -26.26
N LEU A 377 40.17 -64.66 -26.09
CA LEU A 377 40.69 -65.20 -24.85
C LEU A 377 42.22 -65.19 -24.96
N THR A 378 42.91 -65.04 -23.81
CA THR A 378 44.35 -65.27 -23.48
C THR A 378 44.98 -63.98 -22.92
N VAL A 379 45.61 -63.89 -21.74
CA VAL A 379 46.23 -64.84 -20.80
C VAL A 379 46.08 -64.28 -19.36
N ALA A 380 46.03 -65.18 -18.38
CA ALA A 380 45.76 -64.94 -16.96
C ALA A 380 47.02 -64.91 -16.06
N ARG A 381 46.82 -64.39 -14.81
CA ARG A 381 47.51 -64.68 -13.50
C ARG A 381 48.84 -63.92 -13.18
N SER A 382 49.19 -63.49 -11.95
CA SER A 382 48.58 -63.47 -10.60
C SER A 382 49.48 -62.78 -9.54
N SER A 383 48.90 -62.19 -8.48
CA SER A 383 49.34 -62.20 -7.03
C SER A 383 50.60 -61.42 -6.59
N TRP A 384 50.75 -60.74 -5.42
CA TRP A 384 50.17 -60.76 -4.05
C TRP A 384 50.61 -59.44 -3.32
N ARG A 385 49.76 -58.67 -2.58
CA ARG A 385 49.29 -58.70 -1.16
C ARG A 385 49.91 -57.64 -0.20
N LEU A 386 48.99 -56.91 0.45
CA LEU A 386 48.91 -56.14 1.74
C LEU A 386 49.96 -56.44 2.86
N PRO A 387 50.14 -55.62 3.95
CA PRO A 387 49.10 -55.50 5.02
C PRO A 387 49.10 -54.30 6.04
N PHE A 388 48.17 -54.49 6.99
CA PHE A 388 47.60 -53.78 8.14
C PHE A 388 48.48 -53.35 9.35
N PHE A 389 48.00 -52.29 10.04
CA PHE A 389 47.86 -52.00 11.48
C PHE A 389 49.04 -52.09 12.51
N VAL A 390 49.42 -50.89 13.00
CA VAL A 390 49.27 -50.35 14.39
C VAL A 390 50.01 -50.98 15.60
N LEU A 391 50.80 -50.09 16.24
CA LEU A 391 51.19 -49.93 17.67
C LEU A 391 52.29 -50.82 18.28
N LEU A 392 53.41 -50.20 18.70
CA LEU A 392 53.72 -49.86 20.11
C LEU A 392 55.19 -49.42 20.32
N ILE A 393 55.32 -48.28 21.01
CA ILE A 393 56.26 -48.00 22.12
C ILE A 393 57.75 -47.68 21.85
N LEU A 394 58.03 -46.37 22.04
CA LEU A 394 59.03 -45.72 22.92
C LEU A 394 60.55 -45.75 22.64
N ILE A 395 61.06 -44.50 22.61
CA ILE A 395 62.35 -43.97 23.12
C ILE A 395 63.60 -44.20 22.27
N ALA A 396 64.09 -43.12 21.65
CA ALA A 396 65.37 -42.46 21.98
C ALA A 396 65.75 -41.47 20.86
N GLY A 397 65.40 -40.19 21.01
CA GLY A 397 66.40 -39.12 21.14
C GLY A 397 66.23 -38.13 19.96
N GLY A 398 66.27 -36.82 20.07
CA GLY A 398 66.72 -35.91 21.11
C GLY A 398 67.42 -34.74 20.41
N ARG A 399 67.12 -33.50 20.85
CA ARG A 399 67.69 -32.18 20.49
C ARG A 399 67.07 -31.45 19.27
N ALA A 400 67.03 -30.12 19.17
CA ALA A 400 66.91 -28.93 20.04
C ALA A 400 67.31 -27.72 19.18
N ARG A 401 66.55 -26.60 19.25
CA ARG A 401 66.93 -25.19 18.91
C ARG A 401 67.30 -24.91 17.42
N GLU A 402 67.03 -23.76 16.79
CA GLU A 402 66.96 -22.36 17.24
C GLU A 402 66.25 -21.46 16.18
N THR A 403 65.59 -20.41 16.69
CA THR A 403 65.33 -19.03 16.19
C THR A 403 65.44 -18.62 14.71
N LEU A 404 64.45 -17.80 14.28
CA LEU A 404 64.69 -16.41 13.84
C LEU A 404 63.40 -15.57 13.95
N GLN A 405 63.42 -14.59 14.88
CA GLN A 405 62.52 -13.45 14.94
C GLN A 405 63.17 -12.26 14.22
N LEU A 406 62.38 -11.47 13.48
CA LEU A 406 62.58 -10.03 13.23
C LEU A 406 61.18 -9.40 13.13
N THR A 407 60.70 -8.80 14.23
CA THR A 407 60.61 -7.35 14.48
C THR A 407 59.64 -6.59 13.57
N TYR A 408 58.50 -6.21 14.14
CA TYR A 408 57.85 -4.93 13.84
C TYR A 408 57.65 -4.16 15.15
N ALA A 409 57.90 -2.86 15.06
CA ALA A 409 58.24 -1.96 16.14
C ALA A 409 57.14 -1.80 17.21
N HIS A 410 57.55 -1.93 18.48
CA HIS A 410 56.84 -1.30 19.59
C HIS A 410 56.95 0.22 19.44
N ARG A 411 55.87 0.86 18.99
CA ARG A 411 55.58 2.24 19.37
C ARG A 411 54.70 2.19 20.61
N SER A 412 55.19 2.75 21.71
CA SER A 412 54.38 2.97 22.90
C SER A 412 53.19 3.86 22.55
N LEU A 413 51.98 3.37 22.80
CA LEU A 413 50.83 4.22 23.05
C LEU A 413 50.34 3.81 24.44
N SER A 414 50.68 4.64 25.41
CA SER A 414 49.96 4.74 26.66
C SER A 414 48.47 4.74 26.34
N ALA A 415 47.75 3.69 26.74
CA ALA A 415 46.33 3.82 26.96
C ALA A 415 46.20 4.89 28.05
N ASP A 416 45.86 6.10 27.63
CA ASP A 416 45.78 7.28 28.46
C ASP A 416 44.74 7.02 29.56
N ARG A 417 45.21 6.67 30.77
CA ARG A 417 44.34 6.42 31.93
C ARG A 417 43.60 7.69 32.37
N ASP A 418 43.98 8.84 31.82
CA ASP A 418 43.40 10.15 32.09
C ASP A 418 42.52 10.69 30.95
N ALA A 419 42.19 9.87 29.93
CA ALA A 419 41.30 10.29 28.85
C ALA A 419 39.90 10.65 29.41
N PRO A 420 39.37 11.85 29.11
CA PRO A 420 38.13 12.36 29.69
C PRO A 420 36.93 11.54 29.24
N LEU A 421 35.97 11.29 30.13
CA LEU A 421 34.68 10.68 29.76
C LEU A 421 34.01 11.49 28.64
N LYS A 422 33.51 10.81 27.62
CA LYS A 422 32.73 11.42 26.54
C LYS A 422 31.26 11.14 26.79
N SER A 423 30.48 12.20 26.97
CA SER A 423 29.03 12.10 27.11
C SER A 423 28.42 11.96 25.72
N VAL A 424 27.63 10.94 25.46
CA VAL A 424 26.98 10.72 24.15
C VAL A 424 25.52 10.36 24.33
N THR A 425 24.74 10.48 23.25
CA THR A 425 23.36 9.96 23.20
C THR A 425 23.23 8.97 22.06
N ILE A 426 22.81 7.74 22.36
CA ILE A 426 22.72 6.64 21.39
C ILE A 426 21.27 6.47 20.95
N PHE A 427 21.03 6.43 19.65
CA PHE A 427 19.73 6.32 19.02
C PHE A 427 19.65 5.07 18.13
N ARG A 428 18.42 4.63 17.87
CA ARG A 428 18.11 3.71 16.78
C ARG A 428 18.37 4.41 15.43
N ASN A 429 18.72 3.65 14.39
CA ASN A 429 18.96 4.18 13.05
C ASN A 429 17.82 5.10 12.57
N GLY A 430 18.14 6.36 12.26
CA GLY A 430 17.16 7.36 11.84
C GLY A 430 16.24 7.93 12.94
N TYR A 431 16.24 7.45 14.18
CA TYR A 431 15.35 8.01 15.20
C TYR A 431 15.93 9.28 15.83
N SER A 432 15.10 10.29 16.04
CA SER A 432 15.53 11.56 16.63
C SER A 432 15.15 11.71 18.11
N THR A 433 14.23 10.87 18.58
CA THR A 433 13.74 10.79 19.95
C THR A 433 14.04 9.41 20.54
N GLY A 434 13.89 9.26 21.86
CA GLY A 434 14.10 7.98 22.54
C GLY A 434 15.56 7.53 22.68
N GLY A 435 16.52 8.46 22.52
CA GLY A 435 17.94 8.16 22.68
C GLY A 435 18.37 7.92 24.13
N VAL A 436 19.35 7.05 24.33
CA VAL A 436 19.91 6.69 25.63
C VAL A 436 21.21 7.47 25.86
N GLN A 437 21.24 8.30 26.91
CA GLN A 437 22.44 9.02 27.31
C GLN A 437 23.43 8.09 28.01
N MET A 438 24.72 8.22 27.67
CA MET A 438 25.76 7.35 28.22
C MET A 438 27.10 8.08 28.33
N GLN A 439 27.92 7.67 29.29
CA GLN A 439 29.29 8.14 29.46
C GLN A 439 30.27 7.07 28.99
N LEU A 440 31.08 7.40 27.98
CA LEU A 440 32.06 6.49 27.38
C LEU A 440 33.46 6.81 27.88
N SER A 441 34.15 5.80 28.43
CA SER A 441 35.57 5.90 28.78
C SER A 441 36.44 5.24 27.72
N ALA A 442 37.65 5.80 27.53
CA ALA A 442 38.64 5.20 26.63
C ALA A 442 38.95 3.75 27.03
N GLN A 443 38.98 3.43 28.32
CA GLN A 443 39.31 2.10 28.82
C GLN A 443 38.27 1.04 28.42
N LEU A 444 36.97 1.37 28.45
CA LEU A 444 35.86 0.49 28.02
C LEU A 444 35.93 0.13 26.53
N LEU A 445 36.58 0.97 25.72
CA LEU A 445 36.65 0.84 24.27
C LEU A 445 38.06 0.54 23.74
N SER A 446 39.11 0.69 24.55
CA SER A 446 40.52 0.45 24.18
C SER A 446 40.86 -1.02 23.85
N THR A 447 40.00 -1.95 24.29
CA THR A 447 40.09 -3.38 23.95
C THR A 447 39.43 -3.69 22.60
N ARG A 448 38.70 -2.75 22.01
CA ARG A 448 37.95 -2.93 20.77
C ARG A 448 38.73 -2.26 19.63
N ARG A 449 39.22 -3.06 18.70
CA ARG A 449 40.10 -2.63 17.59
C ARG A 449 39.62 -3.11 16.23
N GLU A 450 38.66 -4.01 16.19
CA GLU A 450 38.12 -4.59 14.96
C GLU A 450 36.81 -3.90 14.55
N GLU A 451 36.53 -3.93 13.25
CA GLU A 451 35.34 -3.33 12.65
C GLU A 451 34.07 -3.91 13.28
N GLY A 452 33.17 -3.03 13.71
CA GLY A 452 31.87 -3.38 14.31
C GLY A 452 31.86 -3.74 15.80
N GLU A 453 33.01 -3.87 16.47
CA GLU A 453 33.04 -4.14 17.92
C GLU A 453 32.44 -3.00 18.77
N LEU A 454 32.58 -1.75 18.32
CA LEU A 454 31.94 -0.59 18.95
C LEU A 454 30.42 -0.66 18.79
N ALA A 455 29.90 -0.94 17.60
CA ALA A 455 28.47 -1.06 17.35
C ALA A 455 27.85 -2.22 18.17
N ALA A 456 28.55 -3.36 18.23
CA ALA A 456 28.14 -4.51 19.02
C ALA A 456 28.12 -4.21 20.54
N TYR A 457 29.02 -3.35 21.03
CA TYR A 457 28.96 -2.87 22.42
C TYR A 457 27.69 -2.08 22.69
N LEU A 458 27.44 -1.08 21.85
CA LEU A 458 26.38 -0.10 22.06
C LEU A 458 24.98 -0.75 21.89
N SER A 459 24.89 -1.82 21.09
CA SER A 459 23.70 -2.65 20.93
C SER A 459 23.23 -3.33 22.22
N GLN A 460 24.08 -3.40 23.26
CA GLN A 460 23.66 -3.91 24.58
C GLN A 460 22.76 -2.93 25.34
N PHE A 461 22.74 -1.65 24.94
CA PHE A 461 22.04 -0.58 25.65
C PHE A 461 20.87 0.01 24.87
N VAL A 462 20.89 -0.12 23.54
CA VAL A 462 19.83 0.36 22.66
C VAL A 462 19.42 -0.77 21.72
N ALA A 463 18.13 -1.07 21.68
CA ALA A 463 17.58 -2.06 20.76
C ALA A 463 17.86 -1.66 19.31
N VAL A 464 18.34 -2.61 18.51
CA VAL A 464 18.60 -2.42 17.08
C VAL A 464 17.49 -3.13 16.30
N GLU A 465 16.83 -2.39 15.42
CA GLU A 465 15.88 -2.97 14.46
C GLU A 465 16.67 -3.54 13.28
N GLY A 466 16.41 -4.81 12.93
CA GLY A 466 17.03 -5.48 11.79
C GLY A 466 16.00 -6.05 10.83
N LEU A 467 16.50 -6.68 9.76
CA LEU A 467 15.68 -7.47 8.85
C LEU A 467 15.24 -8.76 9.57
N HIS A 468 14.00 -8.84 10.05
CA HIS A 468 13.47 -10.05 10.69
C HIS A 468 12.99 -11.08 9.64
N GLU A 469 13.25 -12.37 9.88
CA GLU A 469 12.54 -13.46 9.19
C GLU A 469 11.06 -13.43 9.60
N SER A 470 10.15 -13.26 8.63
CA SER A 470 8.74 -13.52 8.88
C SER A 470 8.55 -15.00 9.16
N VAL A 471 8.46 -15.39 10.44
CA VAL A 471 7.98 -16.72 10.81
C VAL A 471 6.53 -16.81 10.35
N SER A 472 6.32 -17.66 9.35
CA SER A 472 4.99 -18.08 8.93
C SER A 472 4.29 -18.80 10.09
N GLY A 473 3.24 -18.20 10.66
CA GLY A 473 2.41 -18.86 11.66
C GLY A 473 1.70 -17.88 12.58
N GLY A 474 0.38 -17.90 12.56
CA GLY A 474 -0.45 -17.01 13.34
C GLY A 474 -0.26 -17.16 14.86
N SER A 475 -0.16 -16.02 15.54
CA SER A 475 -0.85 -15.74 16.81
C SER A 475 -0.64 -14.26 17.13
N LYS A 476 -1.68 -13.60 17.64
CA LYS A 476 -1.53 -12.33 18.36
C LYS A 476 -0.78 -12.65 19.65
N GLU A 477 0.54 -12.59 19.63
CA GLU A 477 1.33 -12.55 20.84
C GLU A 477 1.87 -11.14 21.08
N LYS A 478 1.75 -10.73 22.35
CA LYS A 478 2.34 -9.54 22.95
C LYS A 478 3.76 -9.31 22.44
N GLU A 479 4.14 -8.04 22.29
CA GLU A 479 5.54 -7.60 22.25
C GLU A 479 6.33 -8.31 23.36
N ARG A 480 6.97 -9.42 23.01
CA ARG A 480 8.01 -10.06 23.79
C ARG A 480 9.30 -9.63 23.13
N GLU A 481 10.17 -8.98 23.90
CA GLU A 481 11.54 -8.64 23.55
C GLU A 481 12.21 -9.87 22.89
N THR A 482 12.28 -9.84 21.55
CA THR A 482 13.04 -10.81 20.76
C THR A 482 14.54 -10.55 20.98
N PRO A 483 15.41 -11.58 20.94
CA PRO A 483 16.84 -11.40 21.12
C PRO A 483 17.37 -10.34 20.14
N GLY A 484 17.94 -9.26 20.68
CA GLY A 484 18.25 -8.04 19.92
C GLY A 484 19.22 -8.32 18.78
N VAL A 485 18.86 -7.85 17.58
CA VAL A 485 19.81 -7.74 16.47
C VAL A 485 21.01 -6.91 16.96
N VAL A 486 22.22 -7.32 16.59
CA VAL A 486 23.44 -6.61 16.99
C VAL A 486 23.87 -5.74 15.81
N ALA A 487 24.00 -4.43 16.03
CA ALA A 487 24.52 -3.52 15.02
C ALA A 487 25.98 -3.83 14.68
N ASP A 488 26.31 -3.74 13.40
CA ASP A 488 27.69 -3.89 12.90
C ASP A 488 28.35 -2.53 12.65
N ARG A 489 27.57 -1.44 12.57
CA ARG A 489 28.08 -0.09 12.31
C ARG A 489 27.40 0.92 13.21
N VAL A 490 28.14 1.99 13.50
CA VAL A 490 27.64 3.15 14.24
C VAL A 490 28.07 4.43 13.52
N PHE A 491 27.13 5.35 13.37
CA PHE A 491 27.35 6.65 12.72
C PHE A 491 27.14 7.80 13.70
N ASN A 492 27.84 8.91 13.53
CA ASN A 492 27.51 10.14 14.25
C ASN A 492 26.37 10.93 13.57
N GLY A 493 25.97 12.06 14.16
CA GLY A 493 24.98 12.97 13.60
C GLY A 493 25.43 13.69 12.32
N GLN A 494 26.67 13.50 11.90
CA GLN A 494 27.26 14.02 10.67
C GLN A 494 27.33 12.96 9.56
N GLY A 495 26.76 11.76 9.80
CA GLY A 495 26.74 10.67 8.83
C GLY A 495 28.10 9.98 8.65
N GLU A 496 29.04 10.20 9.56
CA GLU A 496 30.38 9.61 9.52
C GLU A 496 30.39 8.28 10.27
N LEU A 497 31.00 7.27 9.67
CA LEU A 497 31.18 5.96 10.28
C LEU A 497 32.22 6.03 11.39
N LEU A 498 31.86 5.62 12.61
CA LEU A 498 32.76 5.60 13.76
C LEU A 498 33.25 4.16 13.99
N GLN A 499 34.56 4.00 14.16
CA GLN A 499 35.19 2.70 14.36
C GLN A 499 35.75 2.56 15.79
N THR A 500 36.23 3.65 16.36
CA THR A 500 36.97 3.66 17.61
C THR A 500 36.51 4.77 18.56
N TYR A 501 36.92 4.68 19.82
CA TYR A 501 36.70 5.76 20.79
C TYR A 501 37.28 7.11 20.37
N ALA A 502 38.36 7.11 19.57
CA ALA A 502 38.99 8.34 19.11
C ALA A 502 38.07 9.13 18.17
N ASP A 503 37.20 8.45 17.43
CA ASP A 503 36.29 9.05 16.45
C ASP A 503 35.09 9.75 17.11
N ILE A 504 34.77 9.40 18.35
CA ILE A 504 33.64 9.94 19.10
C ILE A 504 34.01 11.30 19.71
N LEU A 505 33.13 12.29 19.66
CA LEU A 505 33.23 13.53 20.43
C LEU A 505 32.20 13.54 21.57
N SER A 506 32.52 14.28 22.64
CA SER A 506 31.54 14.49 23.72
C SER A 506 30.42 15.40 23.20
N GLY A 507 29.18 14.98 23.37
CA GLY A 507 27.97 15.58 22.82
C GLY A 507 27.39 14.82 21.63
N ASP A 508 28.11 13.83 21.09
CA ASP A 508 27.69 13.14 19.88
C ASP A 508 26.36 12.41 20.01
N ARG A 509 25.60 12.45 18.93
CA ARG A 509 24.44 11.61 18.68
C ARG A 509 24.90 10.42 17.84
N LEU A 510 24.81 9.23 18.40
CA LEU A 510 25.29 7.98 17.78
C LEU A 510 24.11 7.16 17.27
N TYR A 511 24.19 6.62 16.06
CA TYR A 511 23.11 5.86 15.42
C TYR A 511 23.58 4.44 15.10
N LEU A 512 22.92 3.45 15.68
CA LEU A 512 23.24 2.03 15.49
C LEU A 512 22.56 1.50 14.23
N VAL A 513 23.34 0.91 13.32
CA VAL A 513 22.86 0.37 12.04
C VAL A 513 23.10 -1.15 12.03
N ALA A 514 22.06 -1.92 11.74
CA ALA A 514 22.16 -3.36 11.65
C ALA A 514 22.90 -3.82 10.39
N PRO A 515 23.40 -5.06 10.37
CA PRO A 515 23.86 -5.70 9.14
C PRO A 515 22.80 -5.61 8.04
N GLU A 516 23.25 -5.48 6.79
CA GLU A 516 22.41 -5.43 5.57
C GLU A 516 21.47 -4.21 5.44
N LEU A 517 21.44 -3.31 6.43
CA LEU A 517 20.69 -2.04 6.41
C LEU A 517 21.62 -0.84 6.20
N HIS A 518 21.09 0.31 5.82
CA HIS A 518 21.89 1.53 5.60
C HIS A 518 21.59 2.60 6.63
N PHE A 519 22.56 3.49 6.85
CA PHE A 519 22.34 4.68 7.66
C PHE A 519 21.21 5.54 7.06
N VAL A 520 20.30 5.97 7.92
CA VAL A 520 19.19 6.86 7.56
C VAL A 520 19.33 8.16 8.34
N TRP A 521 19.37 9.29 7.63
CA TRP A 521 19.49 10.62 8.25
C TRP A 521 18.37 10.87 9.24
N PRO A 522 18.64 11.20 10.52
CA PRO A 522 17.63 11.57 11.51
C PRO A 522 16.97 12.92 11.17
N PHE A 523 15.67 13.05 11.45
CA PHE A 523 15.01 14.37 11.46
C PHE A 523 15.23 15.04 12.81
N VAL A 524 16.32 15.78 13.00
CA VAL A 524 16.66 16.33 14.33
C VAL A 524 15.64 17.37 14.76
N GLU A 525 15.44 18.37 13.93
CA GLU A 525 14.43 19.42 14.03
C GLU A 525 14.27 20.06 12.66
N LEU A 526 13.18 20.78 12.45
CA LEU A 526 12.93 21.52 11.22
C LEU A 526 14.06 22.50 10.93
N GLY A 527 14.61 22.48 9.71
CA GLY A 527 15.70 23.37 9.32
C GLY A 527 17.08 22.97 9.85
N HIS A 528 17.21 21.86 10.58
CA HIS A 528 18.51 21.34 10.98
C HIS A 528 19.36 21.01 9.75
N ARG A 529 20.59 21.53 9.70
CA ARG A 529 21.52 21.39 8.56
C ARG A 529 22.74 20.56 8.93
N VAL A 530 23.07 19.61 8.07
CA VAL A 530 24.33 18.87 8.08
C VAL A 530 25.08 19.12 6.78
N SER A 531 26.40 19.25 6.84
CA SER A 531 27.25 19.41 5.66
C SER A 531 28.02 18.12 5.39
N VAL A 532 27.86 17.58 4.19
CA VAL A 532 28.58 16.39 3.71
C VAL A 532 29.54 16.81 2.60
N THR A 533 30.83 16.55 2.79
CA THR A 533 31.83 16.81 1.74
C THR A 533 31.92 15.61 0.81
N SER A 534 31.51 15.78 -0.45
CA SER A 534 31.57 14.69 -1.42
C SER A 534 33.00 14.38 -1.83
N GLN A 535 33.47 13.17 -1.49
CA GLN A 535 34.79 12.67 -1.86
C GLN A 535 34.81 12.13 -3.30
N ALA A 536 33.67 11.62 -3.78
CA ALA A 536 33.53 11.04 -5.10
C ALA A 536 33.10 12.04 -6.20
N SER A 537 32.58 13.22 -5.81
CA SER A 537 32.16 14.27 -6.76
C SER A 537 33.35 15.04 -7.35
N PRO A 538 33.32 15.38 -8.65
CA PRO A 538 34.32 16.25 -9.28
C PRO A 538 34.43 17.64 -8.64
N THR A 539 33.34 18.16 -8.07
CA THR A 539 33.26 19.53 -7.53
C THR A 539 33.87 19.70 -6.14
N LYS A 540 34.01 18.60 -5.37
CA LYS A 540 34.49 18.56 -3.96
C LYS A 540 33.83 19.59 -3.03
N SER A 541 32.67 20.10 -3.41
CA SER A 541 31.97 21.14 -2.67
C SER A 541 31.07 20.51 -1.60
N PRO A 542 30.88 21.17 -0.45
CA PRO A 542 29.98 20.68 0.59
C PRO A 542 28.53 20.67 0.10
N VAL A 543 27.87 19.52 0.21
CA VAL A 543 26.42 19.39 0.06
C VAL A 543 25.80 19.65 1.41
N ILE A 544 24.75 20.48 1.45
CA ILE A 544 24.02 20.77 2.69
C ILE A 544 22.71 19.98 2.66
N ILE A 545 22.49 19.18 3.70
CA ILE A 545 21.28 18.40 3.92
C ILE A 545 20.48 19.12 5.00
N GLU A 546 19.30 19.61 4.66
CA GLU A 546 18.40 20.31 5.57
C GLU A 546 17.14 19.49 5.85
N SER A 547 16.82 19.32 7.13
CA SER A 547 15.63 18.60 7.59
C SER A 547 14.35 19.34 7.22
N LEU A 548 13.47 18.67 6.45
CA LEU A 548 12.18 19.23 6.04
C LEU A 548 11.00 18.54 6.75
N SER A 549 10.99 17.21 6.85
CA SER A 549 9.91 16.46 7.50
C SER A 549 10.42 15.16 8.11
N GLU A 550 9.80 14.75 9.22
CA GLU A 550 10.06 13.46 9.87
C GLU A 550 9.35 12.29 9.17
N SER A 551 8.12 12.52 8.68
CA SER A 551 7.27 11.47 8.10
C SER A 551 6.36 12.05 6.99
N PRO A 552 6.65 11.78 5.69
CA PRO A 552 7.79 11.03 5.24
C PRO A 552 9.08 11.74 5.62
N ARG A 553 10.13 10.94 5.73
CA ARG A 553 11.45 11.46 6.01
C ARG A 553 11.98 12.17 4.78
N THR A 554 12.04 13.50 4.85
CA THR A 554 12.33 14.36 3.70
C THR A 554 13.34 15.43 4.08
N PHE A 555 14.27 15.68 3.16
CA PHE A 555 15.36 16.64 3.27
C PHE A 555 15.46 17.48 2.00
N ARG A 556 15.89 18.73 2.16
CA ARG A 556 16.34 19.56 1.04
C ARG A 556 17.84 19.43 0.90
N LEU A 557 18.32 19.30 -0.33
CA LEU A 557 19.73 19.27 -0.64
C LEU A 557 20.11 20.57 -1.35
N TYR A 558 21.04 21.30 -0.76
CA TYR A 558 21.67 22.47 -1.37
C TYR A 558 23.06 22.12 -1.86
N ASN A 559 23.48 22.76 -2.94
CA ASN A 559 24.76 22.51 -3.61
C ASN A 559 24.94 21.04 -4.04
N PHE A 560 23.84 20.30 -4.20
CA PHE A 560 23.90 18.91 -4.66
C PHE A 560 24.26 18.82 -6.14
N PHE A 561 23.96 19.84 -6.94
CA PHE A 561 24.46 20.02 -8.30
C PHE A 561 24.41 21.52 -8.62
N SER A 562 25.18 21.91 -9.61
CA SER A 562 25.29 23.29 -10.08
C SER A 562 24.26 23.61 -11.18
N ASP A 563 24.00 24.89 -11.38
CA ASP A 563 23.17 25.36 -12.49
C ASP A 563 23.76 24.97 -13.85
N GLU A 564 25.09 24.93 -13.96
CA GLU A 564 25.78 24.47 -15.17
C GLU A 564 25.62 22.96 -15.41
N GLU A 565 25.65 22.14 -14.35
CA GLU A 565 25.30 20.72 -14.46
C GLU A 565 23.83 20.56 -14.88
N ALA A 566 22.93 21.42 -14.38
CA ALA A 566 21.53 21.41 -14.76
C ALA A 566 21.32 21.68 -16.26
N ASP A 567 21.97 22.74 -16.78
CA ASP A 567 21.88 23.11 -18.20
C ASP A 567 22.44 22.02 -19.11
N ARG A 568 23.59 21.42 -18.75
CA ARG A 568 24.17 20.29 -19.51
C ARG A 568 23.24 19.08 -19.56
N LEU A 569 22.51 18.78 -18.47
CA LEU A 569 21.55 17.67 -18.45
C LEU A 569 20.32 17.97 -19.33
N ILE A 570 19.86 19.23 -19.37
CA ILE A 570 18.78 19.65 -20.26
C ILE A 570 19.22 19.53 -21.72
N GLU A 571 20.39 20.05 -22.08
CA GLU A 571 20.99 19.92 -23.41
C GLU A 571 21.12 18.45 -23.81
N ARG A 572 21.68 17.63 -22.92
CA ARG A 572 21.82 16.18 -23.12
C ARG A 572 20.49 15.51 -23.39
N THR A 573 19.43 15.90 -22.71
CA THR A 573 18.08 15.34 -22.93
C THR A 573 17.61 15.52 -24.38
N LEU A 574 17.97 16.65 -25.01
CA LEU A 574 17.59 16.98 -26.38
C LEU A 574 18.48 16.30 -27.43
N GLU A 575 19.70 15.89 -27.05
CA GLU A 575 20.65 15.21 -27.93
C GLU A 575 20.48 13.69 -27.97
N ILE A 576 19.85 13.07 -26.96
CA ILE A 576 19.64 11.62 -26.95
C ILE A 576 18.63 11.26 -28.05
N ASP A 577 19.10 10.56 -29.08
CA ASP A 577 18.33 10.14 -30.25
C ASP A 577 18.01 8.63 -30.27
N ASP A 578 18.68 7.84 -29.42
CA ASP A 578 18.43 6.41 -29.24
C ASP A 578 16.95 6.12 -28.89
N PRO A 579 16.26 5.21 -29.59
CA PRO A 579 14.84 4.94 -29.39
C PRO A 579 14.42 4.52 -27.97
N THR A 580 15.34 3.96 -27.19
CA THR A 580 15.08 3.47 -25.84
C THR A 580 15.20 4.58 -24.81
N ASN A 581 16.22 5.44 -24.97
CA ASN A 581 16.61 6.42 -23.97
C ASN A 581 16.24 7.86 -24.31
N LYS A 582 15.85 8.16 -25.55
CA LYS A 582 15.44 9.51 -25.97
C LYS A 582 14.21 10.01 -25.24
N LEU A 583 14.04 11.32 -25.26
CA LEU A 583 12.86 11.98 -24.73
C LEU A 583 11.59 11.46 -25.43
N GLN A 584 10.75 10.78 -24.66
CA GLN A 584 9.48 10.22 -25.12
C GLN A 584 8.44 10.31 -24.01
N GLN A 585 7.17 10.18 -24.35
CA GLN A 585 6.10 10.17 -23.36
C GLN A 585 6.34 9.08 -22.30
N SER A 586 6.16 9.43 -21.03
CA SER A 586 6.47 8.53 -19.92
C SER A 586 5.44 7.42 -19.72
N TYR A 587 5.92 6.25 -19.26
CA TYR A 587 5.12 5.06 -18.96
C TYR A 587 5.20 4.70 -17.46
N VAL A 588 4.32 3.80 -17.00
CA VAL A 588 4.25 3.30 -15.61
C VAL A 588 4.35 1.77 -15.61
N GLY A 589 5.23 1.20 -14.75
CA GLY A 589 5.35 -0.25 -14.50
C GLY A 589 6.50 -0.98 -15.23
N PRO A 590 6.81 -2.23 -14.82
CA PRO A 590 7.83 -3.07 -15.47
C PRO A 590 7.43 -3.48 -16.91
N ASN A 591 8.43 -3.67 -17.77
CA ASN A 591 8.27 -4.17 -19.14
C ASN A 591 7.91 -5.66 -19.13
N ASP A 592 6.62 -6.02 -19.00
CA ASP A 592 6.19 -7.39 -19.27
C ASP A 592 5.89 -7.56 -20.77
N SER A 593 6.55 -8.54 -21.38
CA SER A 593 6.47 -9.03 -22.76
C SER A 593 5.06 -9.20 -23.37
N LYS A 594 4.00 -9.12 -22.57
CA LYS A 594 2.60 -9.30 -22.99
C LYS A 594 1.75 -8.03 -23.03
N ASN A 595 2.23 -6.89 -22.52
CA ASN A 595 1.52 -5.62 -22.57
C ASN A 595 2.39 -4.56 -23.24
N LYS A 596 2.03 -4.14 -24.45
CA LYS A 596 2.59 -2.93 -25.08
C LYS A 596 2.50 -1.76 -24.09
N LYS A 597 3.57 -0.96 -23.98
CA LYS A 597 3.65 0.39 -23.38
C LYS A 597 2.26 1.08 -23.36
N LYS A 598 1.55 1.05 -22.22
CA LYS A 598 0.25 1.74 -22.09
C LYS A 598 0.50 3.20 -21.73
N LEU A 599 0.12 4.13 -22.61
CA LEU A 599 0.11 5.56 -22.28
C LEU A 599 -0.67 5.74 -20.96
N SER A 600 -0.04 6.33 -19.96
CA SER A 600 -0.71 6.67 -18.70
C SER A 600 -1.47 7.98 -18.87
N LYS A 601 -2.76 7.99 -18.52
CA LYS A 601 -3.53 9.24 -18.39
C LYS A 601 -3.13 10.05 -17.14
N HIS A 602 -2.32 9.47 -16.26
CA HIS A 602 -1.97 10.02 -14.95
C HIS A 602 -0.46 10.30 -14.79
N ARG A 603 0.34 10.01 -15.83
CA ARG A 603 1.72 10.44 -16.00
C ARG A 603 1.84 11.04 -17.39
N THR A 604 1.77 12.37 -17.47
CA THR A 604 1.66 13.08 -18.76
C THR A 604 2.99 13.71 -19.18
N SER A 605 4.07 13.50 -18.42
CA SER A 605 5.42 13.98 -18.72
C SER A 605 6.07 13.27 -19.89
N GLU A 606 7.18 13.83 -20.35
CA GLU A 606 8.17 13.16 -21.19
C GLU A 606 9.39 12.79 -20.33
N ASN A 607 10.03 11.65 -20.64
CA ASN A 607 11.26 11.25 -19.99
C ASN A 607 12.32 10.72 -20.98
N ALA A 608 13.57 10.91 -20.61
CA ALA A 608 14.75 10.29 -21.18
C ALA A 608 15.54 9.59 -20.06
N PHE A 609 16.53 8.79 -20.40
CA PHE A 609 17.47 8.20 -19.43
C PHE A 609 18.91 8.49 -19.85
N ASP A 610 19.71 8.95 -18.89
CA ASP A 610 21.14 9.15 -19.10
C ASP A 610 21.94 8.34 -18.08
N THR A 611 22.72 7.41 -18.61
CA THR A 611 23.58 6.51 -17.84
C THR A 611 25.07 6.81 -18.04
N VAL A 612 25.43 7.65 -19.01
CA VAL A 612 26.78 7.73 -19.55
C VAL A 612 27.42 9.11 -19.47
N SER A 613 26.65 10.19 -19.44
CA SER A 613 27.25 11.53 -19.40
C SER A 613 28.03 11.75 -18.11
N GLU A 614 29.08 12.57 -18.19
CA GLU A 614 29.90 12.93 -17.03
C GLU A 614 29.05 13.53 -15.91
N ALA A 615 28.09 14.40 -16.26
CA ALA A 615 27.17 15.02 -15.30
C ALA A 615 26.29 13.97 -14.59
N ALA A 616 25.69 13.04 -15.34
CA ALA A 616 24.84 11.99 -14.76
C ALA A 616 25.65 11.07 -13.83
N VAL A 617 26.84 10.64 -14.24
CA VAL A 617 27.72 9.80 -13.42
C VAL A 617 28.22 10.54 -12.17
N ALA A 618 28.57 11.82 -12.29
CA ALA A 618 28.99 12.64 -11.16
C ALA A 618 27.91 12.78 -10.09
N ILE A 619 26.66 13.02 -10.51
CA ILE A 619 25.49 13.12 -9.62
C ILE A 619 25.21 11.78 -8.93
N ARG A 620 25.27 10.66 -9.67
CA ARG A 620 25.10 9.30 -9.12
C ARG A 620 26.19 8.92 -8.10
N LYS A 621 27.41 9.42 -8.26
CA LYS A 621 28.47 9.25 -7.25
C LYS A 621 28.21 10.11 -6.01
N ARG A 622 27.80 11.36 -6.21
CA ARG A 622 27.56 12.33 -5.13
C ARG A 622 26.45 11.85 -4.16
N VAL A 623 25.42 11.16 -4.65
CA VAL A 623 24.35 10.64 -3.77
C VAL A 623 24.83 9.53 -2.83
N PHE A 624 25.85 8.75 -3.20
CA PHE A 624 26.42 7.73 -2.30
C PHE A 624 27.10 8.36 -1.09
N ASP A 625 27.80 9.48 -1.31
CA ASP A 625 28.38 10.26 -0.21
C ASP A 625 27.27 10.86 0.67
N VAL A 626 26.23 11.44 0.06
CA VAL A 626 25.07 12.01 0.78
C VAL A 626 24.35 10.97 1.63
N LEU A 627 24.23 9.73 1.16
CA LEU A 627 23.54 8.64 1.87
C LEU A 627 24.47 7.78 2.75
N SER A 628 25.74 8.16 2.89
CA SER A 628 26.76 7.41 3.64
C SER A 628 26.88 5.93 3.23
N LEU A 629 26.73 5.64 1.92
CA LEU A 629 26.79 4.27 1.37
C LEU A 629 28.22 3.78 1.08
N GLY A 630 29.22 4.65 1.24
CA GLY A 630 30.62 4.33 0.99
C GLY A 630 30.97 4.39 -0.50
N LYS A 631 31.71 3.39 -0.98
CA LYS A 631 32.18 3.38 -2.38
C LYS A 631 31.01 3.29 -3.34
N TYR A 632 31.07 4.08 -4.42
CA TYR A 632 30.07 4.05 -5.47
C TYR A 632 29.99 2.68 -6.14
N VAL A 633 28.76 2.18 -6.30
CA VAL A 633 28.44 0.93 -6.97
C VAL A 633 27.41 1.21 -8.06
N GLU A 634 27.79 0.95 -9.32
CA GLU A 634 27.05 1.36 -10.51
C GLU A 634 25.60 0.84 -10.53
N ASP A 635 25.38 -0.44 -10.21
CA ASP A 635 24.08 -1.11 -10.28
C ASP A 635 23.21 -0.94 -9.03
N MET A 636 23.69 -0.23 -8.01
CA MET A 636 22.90 0.25 -6.86
C MET A 636 22.19 1.59 -7.12
N SER A 637 22.36 2.16 -8.32
CA SER A 637 21.57 3.31 -8.77
C SER A 637 21.00 3.05 -10.16
N ASP A 638 19.82 3.61 -10.43
CA ASP A 638 19.29 3.67 -11.80
C ASP A 638 20.10 4.66 -12.65
N GLY A 639 19.94 4.59 -13.97
CA GLY A 639 20.31 5.72 -14.83
C GLY A 639 19.52 6.96 -14.43
N LEU A 640 20.11 8.14 -14.59
CA LEU A 640 19.45 9.39 -14.24
C LEU A 640 18.25 9.59 -15.17
N GLN A 641 17.04 9.57 -14.63
CA GLN A 641 15.83 9.77 -15.42
C GLN A 641 15.61 11.26 -15.60
N LEU A 642 15.79 11.78 -16.80
CA LEU A 642 15.59 13.18 -17.16
C LEU A 642 14.13 13.40 -17.55
N LEU A 643 13.51 14.45 -17.04
CA LEU A 643 12.07 14.71 -17.16
C LEU A 643 11.79 16.10 -17.71
N ARG A 644 10.78 16.18 -18.58
CA ARG A 644 10.17 17.44 -19.02
C ARG A 644 8.67 17.41 -18.76
N TYR A 645 8.19 18.43 -18.04
CA TYR A 645 6.77 18.71 -17.86
C TYR A 645 6.45 20.07 -18.49
N GLN A 646 5.61 20.07 -19.51
CA GLN A 646 5.00 21.26 -20.07
C GLN A 646 3.85 21.73 -19.17
N GLN A 647 3.32 22.92 -19.45
CA GLN A 647 2.11 23.42 -18.80
C GLN A 647 1.00 22.36 -18.83
N LYS A 648 0.24 22.27 -17.74
CA LYS A 648 -0.79 21.26 -17.45
C LYS A 648 -0.30 19.85 -17.15
N GLN A 649 0.95 19.50 -17.47
CA GLN A 649 1.45 18.15 -17.24
C GLN A 649 1.78 17.92 -15.77
N ALA A 650 1.53 16.70 -15.30
CA ALA A 650 1.67 16.29 -13.92
C ALA A 650 2.01 14.79 -13.82
N TYR A 651 2.30 14.34 -12.60
CA TYR A 651 2.38 12.93 -12.27
C TYR A 651 1.62 12.68 -10.96
N ILE A 652 0.60 11.83 -11.02
CA ILE A 652 -0.17 11.42 -9.85
C ILE A 652 0.72 10.87 -8.73
N ALA A 653 0.22 10.97 -7.49
CA ALA A 653 0.89 10.43 -6.33
C ALA A 653 1.15 8.91 -6.49
N HIS A 654 2.38 8.48 -6.21
CA HIS A 654 2.85 7.11 -6.32
C HIS A 654 3.99 6.85 -5.33
N GLU A 655 4.30 5.57 -5.14
CA GLU A 655 5.45 5.12 -4.37
C GLU A 655 6.57 4.72 -5.33
N ASP A 656 7.81 5.01 -4.93
CA ASP A 656 8.98 4.52 -5.66
C ASP A 656 9.39 3.11 -5.24
N TYR A 657 8.90 2.62 -4.11
CA TYR A 657 9.13 1.26 -3.64
C TYR A 657 8.30 0.25 -4.45
N PHE A 658 8.93 -0.83 -4.90
CA PHE A 658 8.24 -1.88 -5.63
C PHE A 658 7.56 -2.86 -4.66
N ALA A 659 6.32 -3.25 -4.95
CA ALA A 659 5.66 -4.31 -4.18
C ALA A 659 6.46 -5.62 -4.28
N ILE A 660 6.51 -6.39 -3.18
CA ILE A 660 7.32 -7.62 -3.05
C ILE A 660 7.10 -8.63 -4.20
N ASN A 661 5.88 -8.71 -4.73
CA ASN A 661 5.50 -9.63 -5.81
C ASN A 661 5.31 -8.93 -7.17
N THR A 662 6.05 -7.84 -7.42
CA THR A 662 5.93 -7.08 -8.69
C THR A 662 6.27 -7.94 -9.90
N THR A 663 7.27 -8.81 -9.80
CA THR A 663 7.61 -9.82 -10.82
C THR A 663 7.96 -11.15 -10.15
N ALA A 664 7.82 -12.27 -10.88
CA ALA A 664 8.22 -13.58 -10.37
C ALA A 664 9.75 -13.80 -10.38
N ASP A 665 10.46 -13.01 -11.17
CA ASP A 665 11.88 -13.23 -11.48
C ASP A 665 12.83 -12.34 -10.67
N PHE A 666 12.29 -11.43 -9.85
CA PHE A 666 13.09 -10.54 -9.03
C PHE A 666 12.53 -10.38 -7.63
N ASN A 667 13.41 -10.56 -6.64
CA ASN A 667 13.07 -10.42 -5.23
C ASN A 667 13.11 -8.94 -4.82
N PHE A 668 11.94 -8.33 -4.71
CA PHE A 668 11.76 -6.95 -4.24
C PHE A 668 11.63 -6.83 -2.71
N ASP A 669 11.79 -7.92 -1.95
CA ASP A 669 11.63 -7.94 -0.50
C ASP A 669 12.98 -7.88 0.24
N PRO A 670 13.35 -6.73 0.83
CA PRO A 670 14.56 -6.61 1.64
C PRO A 670 14.65 -7.64 2.77
N HIS A 671 13.52 -8.04 3.37
CA HIS A 671 13.49 -9.02 4.47
C HIS A 671 13.82 -10.44 4.01
N MET A 672 13.66 -10.74 2.72
CA MET A 672 14.03 -12.01 2.11
C MET A 672 15.36 -11.91 1.33
N GLY A 673 16.19 -10.91 1.63
CA GLY A 673 17.47 -10.67 0.94
C GLY A 673 17.33 -10.05 -0.44
N GLY A 674 16.16 -9.52 -0.78
CA GLY A 674 15.88 -8.81 -2.02
C GLY A 674 16.37 -7.37 -2.01
N SER A 675 16.17 -6.68 -3.14
CA SER A 675 16.54 -5.27 -3.29
C SER A 675 15.37 -4.43 -3.80
N ASN A 676 15.30 -3.20 -3.28
CA ASN A 676 14.27 -2.23 -3.57
C ASN A 676 14.85 -0.82 -3.50
N ARG A 677 14.11 0.19 -3.97
CA ARG A 677 14.54 1.60 -3.91
C ARG A 677 14.54 2.06 -2.46
N PHE A 678 15.72 2.42 -1.98
CA PHE A 678 15.99 2.85 -0.61
C PHE A 678 15.64 4.33 -0.43
N ALA A 679 16.15 5.17 -1.34
CA ALA A 679 15.95 6.60 -1.30
C ALA A 679 15.82 7.16 -2.72
N THR A 680 15.10 8.27 -2.82
CA THR A 680 14.92 9.02 -4.05
C THR A 680 15.43 10.44 -3.85
N VAL A 681 16.23 10.91 -4.83
CA VAL A 681 16.60 12.31 -4.95
C VAL A 681 15.95 12.85 -6.22
N PHE A 682 15.09 13.86 -6.07
CA PHE A 682 14.50 14.58 -7.18
C PHE A 682 15.24 15.91 -7.37
N LEU A 683 15.83 16.11 -8.55
CA LEU A 683 16.59 17.29 -8.93
C LEU A 683 15.69 18.24 -9.73
N TYR A 684 15.76 19.53 -9.43
CA TYR A 684 15.08 20.58 -10.19
C TYR A 684 16.06 21.25 -11.16
N LEU A 685 15.95 20.93 -12.44
CA LEU A 685 16.90 21.41 -13.46
C LEU A 685 16.53 22.81 -14.00
N SER A 686 15.32 23.28 -13.73
CA SER A 686 14.87 24.62 -14.07
C SER A 686 14.01 25.22 -12.96
N ASP A 687 13.97 26.54 -12.90
CA ASP A 687 12.92 27.25 -12.17
C ASP A 687 11.58 27.07 -12.87
N VAL A 688 10.50 27.13 -12.09
CA VAL A 688 9.12 27.06 -12.59
C VAL A 688 8.37 28.27 -12.07
N ALA A 689 7.73 29.01 -12.95
CA ALA A 689 7.03 30.24 -12.59
C ALA A 689 5.87 29.98 -11.61
N SER A 690 5.07 28.94 -11.87
CA SER A 690 3.99 28.51 -10.97
C SER A 690 3.66 27.02 -11.10
N GLY A 691 3.33 26.39 -9.98
CA GLY A 691 3.10 24.94 -9.88
C GLY A 691 4.40 24.11 -9.88
N GLY A 692 4.32 22.86 -10.34
CA GLY A 692 5.50 22.01 -10.57
C GLY A 692 6.23 21.50 -9.31
N GLN A 693 5.70 21.70 -8.11
CA GLN A 693 6.27 21.14 -6.88
C GLN A 693 6.35 19.61 -6.88
N THR A 694 7.12 19.06 -5.96
CA THR A 694 7.03 17.64 -5.56
C THR A 694 6.24 17.58 -4.27
N VAL A 695 5.04 17.01 -4.31
CA VAL A 695 4.10 16.97 -3.17
C VAL A 695 4.07 15.59 -2.53
N PHE A 696 3.96 15.56 -1.21
CA PHE A 696 3.75 14.39 -0.38
C PHE A 696 2.34 14.48 0.23
N PRO A 697 1.30 13.99 -0.45
CA PRO A 697 -0.09 14.27 -0.09
C PRO A 697 -0.55 13.69 1.25
N LEU A 698 0.22 12.78 1.86
CA LEU A 698 -0.07 12.18 3.17
C LEU A 698 0.63 12.90 4.34
N ALA A 699 1.32 14.01 4.07
CA ALA A 699 2.00 14.80 5.08
C ALA A 699 1.61 16.28 4.99
N GLU A 700 1.58 16.93 6.15
CA GLU A 700 1.33 18.35 6.27
C GLU A 700 2.64 19.14 6.22
N MET A 701 2.58 20.40 5.79
CA MET A 701 3.70 21.32 5.94
C MET A 701 3.96 21.59 7.44
N PRO A 702 5.22 21.50 7.91
CA PRO A 702 5.57 21.85 9.28
C PRO A 702 5.20 23.30 9.64
N GLU A 703 4.69 23.50 10.85
CA GLU A 703 4.43 24.85 11.38
C GLU A 703 5.73 25.62 11.64
N GLY A 704 5.70 26.95 11.49
CA GLY A 704 6.85 27.81 11.79
C GLY A 704 7.96 27.81 10.73
N LEU A 705 7.71 27.24 9.55
CA LEU A 705 8.62 27.36 8.42
C LEU A 705 8.85 28.84 8.05
N PRO A 706 10.11 29.25 7.76
CA PRO A 706 10.39 30.50 7.07
C PRO A 706 9.52 30.66 5.83
N ALA A 707 9.10 31.89 5.51
CA ALA A 707 8.17 32.17 4.39
C ALA A 707 8.70 31.69 3.02
N GLU A 708 10.02 31.63 2.86
CA GLU A 708 10.70 31.05 1.68
C GLU A 708 10.47 29.54 1.52
N TYR A 709 10.08 28.87 2.60
CA TYR A 709 9.97 27.42 2.68
C TYR A 709 8.55 26.94 2.90
N SER A 710 7.66 27.79 3.39
CA SER A 710 6.22 27.54 3.47
C SER A 710 5.56 27.62 2.09
N HIS A 711 4.29 27.26 2.02
CA HIS A 711 3.49 27.70 0.88
C HIS A 711 3.52 29.24 0.79
N PRO A 712 3.60 29.83 -0.42
CA PRO A 712 3.41 31.25 -0.58
C PRO A 712 2.09 31.71 0.07
N PRO A 713 2.03 32.94 0.60
CA PRO A 713 0.76 33.50 1.07
C PRO A 713 -0.30 33.37 -0.03
N ASP A 714 -1.51 32.96 0.35
CA ASP A 714 -2.63 32.72 -0.57
C ASP A 714 -2.41 31.63 -1.65
N ALA A 715 -1.33 30.83 -1.60
CA ALA A 715 -1.05 29.81 -2.61
C ALA A 715 -2.23 28.86 -2.86
N ALA A 716 -2.99 28.48 -1.83
CA ALA A 716 -4.20 27.67 -2.00
C ALA A 716 -5.22 28.34 -2.94
N ARG A 717 -5.52 29.62 -2.69
CA ARG A 717 -6.46 30.41 -3.48
C ARG A 717 -5.92 30.67 -4.89
N ASP A 718 -4.68 31.13 -4.98
CA ASP A 718 -4.09 31.59 -6.23
C ASP A 718 -3.82 30.42 -7.18
N TYR A 719 -3.39 29.26 -6.64
CA TYR A 719 -3.15 28.07 -7.43
C TYR A 719 -4.47 27.41 -7.83
N GLU A 720 -5.49 27.40 -6.96
CA GLU A 720 -6.82 26.91 -7.32
C GLU A 720 -7.47 27.79 -8.40
N ALA A 721 -7.29 29.12 -8.36
CA ALA A 721 -7.73 30.02 -9.41
C ALA A 721 -7.03 29.72 -10.75
N ALA A 722 -5.69 29.69 -10.78
CA ALA A 722 -4.94 29.35 -11.98
C ALA A 722 -5.23 27.93 -12.48
N GLY A 723 -5.39 26.96 -11.58
CA GLY A 723 -5.76 25.59 -11.90
C GLY A 723 -7.15 25.48 -12.53
N SER A 724 -8.12 26.25 -12.03
CA SER A 724 -9.49 26.25 -12.55
C SER A 724 -9.60 26.82 -13.97
N GLU A 725 -8.65 27.64 -14.41
CA GLU A 725 -8.53 28.09 -15.80
C GLU A 725 -7.93 27.00 -16.71
N LEU A 726 -7.10 26.12 -16.16
CA LEU A 726 -6.33 25.14 -16.92
C LEU A 726 -6.99 23.76 -17.00
N PHE A 727 -7.76 23.38 -15.98
CA PHE A 727 -8.30 22.03 -15.78
C PHE A 727 -9.82 22.04 -15.57
N GLU A 728 -10.46 20.92 -15.92
CA GLU A 728 -11.89 20.75 -15.71
C GLU A 728 -12.23 20.60 -14.22
N PRO A 729 -13.33 21.21 -13.72
CA PRO A 729 -13.78 21.01 -12.35
C PRO A 729 -13.97 19.53 -11.99
N GLY A 730 -13.40 19.11 -10.86
CA GLY A 730 -13.47 17.72 -10.38
C GLY A 730 -12.50 16.75 -11.06
N SER A 731 -11.59 17.23 -11.92
CA SER A 731 -10.50 16.41 -12.45
C SER A 731 -9.47 16.08 -11.35
N TRP A 732 -8.64 15.05 -11.58
CA TRP A 732 -7.60 14.70 -10.62
C TRP A 732 -6.47 15.73 -10.62
N GLU A 733 -6.24 16.44 -11.73
CA GLU A 733 -5.25 17.50 -11.84
C GLU A 733 -5.60 18.66 -10.90
N ILE A 734 -6.85 19.13 -10.85
CA ILE A 734 -7.25 20.22 -9.95
C ILE A 734 -7.22 19.80 -8.48
N ASP A 735 -7.56 18.54 -8.16
CA ASP A 735 -7.34 17.97 -6.82
C ASP A 735 -5.85 17.95 -6.46
N MET A 736 -4.99 17.60 -7.41
CA MET A 736 -3.55 17.64 -7.23
C MET A 736 -3.04 19.07 -7.02
N VAL A 737 -3.51 20.06 -7.78
CA VAL A 737 -3.18 21.49 -7.59
C VAL A 737 -3.47 21.91 -6.15
N ARG A 738 -4.64 21.55 -5.60
CA ARG A 738 -5.00 21.84 -4.21
C ARG A 738 -4.06 21.16 -3.22
N LYS A 739 -3.74 19.88 -3.42
CA LYS A 739 -2.79 19.17 -2.55
C LYS A 739 -1.42 19.81 -2.57
N CYS A 740 -0.96 20.26 -3.74
CA CYS A 740 0.34 20.90 -3.93
C CYS A 740 0.51 22.24 -3.20
N SER A 741 -0.59 22.93 -2.89
CA SER A 741 -0.61 24.21 -2.17
C SER A 741 -1.06 24.10 -0.71
N THR A 742 -1.35 22.88 -0.22
CA THR A 742 -1.85 22.65 1.15
C THR A 742 -1.11 21.55 1.91
N LYS A 743 -0.49 20.59 1.21
CA LYS A 743 0.28 19.47 1.77
C LYS A 743 1.76 19.71 1.66
N LEU A 744 2.55 18.90 2.36
CA LEU A 744 4.01 18.95 2.31
C LEU A 744 4.49 18.97 0.85
N ALA A 745 5.16 20.06 0.45
CA ALA A 745 5.61 20.24 -0.92
C ALA A 745 7.02 20.84 -0.97
N ALA A 746 7.87 20.27 -1.81
CA ALA A 746 9.15 20.85 -2.19
C ALA A 746 8.96 21.66 -3.48
N TYR A 747 9.23 22.96 -3.42
CA TYR A 747 9.10 23.86 -4.56
C TYR A 747 10.28 23.72 -5.52
N PRO A 748 10.05 23.84 -6.84
CA PRO A 748 11.11 23.74 -7.83
C PRO A 748 11.98 25.00 -7.81
N GLN A 749 13.27 24.79 -7.60
CA GLN A 749 14.30 25.83 -7.69
C GLN A 749 15.50 25.23 -8.42
N LYS A 750 15.97 25.88 -9.49
CA LYS A 750 17.12 25.39 -10.25
C LYS A 750 18.33 25.15 -9.32
N GLY A 751 19.00 24.02 -9.51
CA GLY A 751 20.13 23.60 -8.66
C GLY A 751 19.72 23.01 -7.30
N GLY A 752 18.44 23.11 -6.92
CA GLY A 752 17.88 22.50 -5.73
C GLY A 752 17.49 21.04 -5.94
N ALA A 753 17.54 20.25 -4.87
CA ALA A 753 17.01 18.88 -4.87
C ALA A 753 16.27 18.55 -3.58
N VAL A 754 15.37 17.58 -3.65
CA VAL A 754 14.69 16.99 -2.49
C VAL A 754 15.08 15.52 -2.37
N LEU A 755 15.54 15.12 -1.19
CA LEU A 755 15.81 13.74 -0.80
C LEU A 755 14.66 13.24 0.06
N PHE A 756 14.14 12.07 -0.23
CA PHE A 756 13.23 11.37 0.65
C PHE A 756 13.51 9.86 0.64
N TYR A 757 13.21 9.22 1.77
CA TYR A 757 13.39 7.78 1.92
C TYR A 757 12.11 7.06 1.51
N SER A 758 12.25 6.09 0.62
CA SER A 758 11.17 5.15 0.27
C SER A 758 11.08 4.00 1.28
N GLN A 759 12.20 3.72 1.96
CA GLN A 759 12.31 2.71 3.00
C GLN A 759 12.47 3.32 4.39
N LYS A 760 11.76 2.75 5.35
CA LYS A 760 12.05 2.92 6.78
C LYS A 760 13.44 2.33 7.11
N PRO A 761 14.02 2.69 8.27
CA PRO A 761 15.31 2.14 8.70
C PRO A 761 15.38 0.61 8.77
N ASN A 762 14.24 -0.07 8.93
CA ASN A 762 14.14 -1.53 8.97
C ASN A 762 13.96 -2.20 7.58
N GLY A 763 13.96 -1.44 6.48
CA GLY A 763 13.81 -1.95 5.11
C GLY A 763 12.37 -2.01 4.59
N GLU A 764 11.36 -1.78 5.42
CA GLU A 764 9.96 -1.70 4.97
C GLU A 764 9.69 -0.43 4.18
N LEU A 765 8.66 -0.44 3.32
CA LEU A 765 8.09 0.78 2.73
C LEU A 765 7.70 1.80 3.81
N ASP A 766 8.06 3.06 3.64
CA ASP A 766 7.43 4.21 4.32
C ASP A 766 6.18 4.65 3.53
N PRO A 767 4.94 4.33 3.95
CA PRO A 767 3.75 4.66 3.16
C PRO A 767 3.57 6.17 2.96
N LYS A 768 4.13 7.00 3.85
CA LYS A 768 4.04 8.45 3.70
C LYS A 768 4.98 8.98 2.62
N SER A 769 5.91 8.16 2.09
CA SER A 769 6.75 8.52 0.94
C SER A 769 5.97 8.56 -0.37
N LEU A 770 4.66 8.26 -0.35
CA LEU A 770 3.75 8.53 -1.44
C LEU A 770 3.91 9.99 -1.88
N HIS A 771 4.31 10.21 -3.12
CA HIS A 771 4.62 11.53 -3.64
C HIS A 771 4.21 11.68 -5.10
N GLY A 772 4.02 12.91 -5.57
CA GLY A 772 3.69 13.17 -6.97
C GLY A 772 4.29 14.47 -7.49
N GLY A 773 4.28 14.59 -8.82
CA GLY A 773 4.68 15.80 -9.53
C GLY A 773 3.46 16.69 -9.74
N CYS A 774 3.45 17.83 -9.07
CA CYS A 774 2.38 18.81 -9.17
C CYS A 774 2.23 19.31 -10.61
N PRO A 775 1.00 19.65 -11.03
CA PRO A 775 0.79 20.26 -12.34
C PRO A 775 1.59 21.54 -12.50
N VAL A 776 2.20 21.71 -13.67
CA VAL A 776 2.83 22.99 -14.05
C VAL A 776 1.72 23.96 -14.46
N LEU A 777 1.53 25.02 -13.67
CA LEU A 777 0.51 26.04 -13.93
C LEU A 777 1.04 27.10 -14.90
N GLU A 778 2.31 27.46 -14.77
CA GLU A 778 2.99 28.40 -15.67
C GLU A 778 4.45 27.99 -15.87
N GLY A 779 4.92 28.05 -17.12
CA GLY A 779 6.29 27.73 -17.51
C GLY A 779 6.49 26.26 -17.92
N THR A 780 7.72 25.76 -17.76
CA THR A 780 8.11 24.38 -18.06
C THR A 780 9.03 23.89 -16.95
N LYS A 781 8.74 22.70 -16.41
CA LYS A 781 9.58 22.06 -15.40
C LYS A 781 10.49 21.05 -16.07
N TRP A 782 11.79 21.28 -15.92
CA TRP A 782 12.82 20.27 -16.13
C TRP A 782 13.25 19.69 -14.79
N GLY A 783 13.35 18.38 -14.71
CA GLY A 783 13.75 17.70 -13.48
C GLY A 783 14.46 16.39 -13.76
N ALA A 784 14.99 15.77 -12.72
CA ALA A 784 15.52 14.42 -12.81
C ALA A 784 15.24 13.58 -11.58
N ASN A 785 14.86 12.31 -11.78
CA ASN A 785 14.78 11.32 -10.72
C ASN A 785 16.08 10.54 -10.64
N LEU A 786 16.65 10.49 -9.44
CA LEU A 786 17.75 9.62 -9.08
C LEU A 786 17.30 8.63 -8.01
N TRP A 787 17.24 7.36 -8.38
CA TRP A 787 16.87 6.28 -7.47
C TRP A 787 18.09 5.52 -7.00
N VAL A 788 18.20 5.36 -5.68
CA VAL A 788 19.25 4.57 -5.04
C VAL A 788 18.61 3.36 -4.39
N TRP A 789 19.19 2.19 -4.61
CA TRP A 789 18.71 0.91 -4.12
C TRP A 789 19.41 0.54 -2.82
N ASN A 790 18.73 -0.22 -1.96
CA ASN A 790 19.33 -0.71 -0.71
C ASN A 790 20.46 -1.73 -0.98
N LYS A 791 20.48 -2.37 -2.15
CA LYS A 791 21.47 -3.39 -2.53
C LYS A 791 21.67 -3.38 -4.04
N ARG A 792 22.67 -4.11 -4.56
CA ARG A 792 22.88 -4.21 -6.00
C ARG A 792 21.62 -4.80 -6.63
N ARG A 793 21.14 -4.14 -7.68
CA ARG A 793 19.99 -4.65 -8.42
C ARG A 793 20.30 -6.06 -8.94
N TYR A 794 19.22 -6.82 -9.09
CA TYR A 794 19.23 -8.11 -9.78
C TYR A 794 19.99 -9.23 -9.03
N GLY A 795 20.19 -9.08 -7.72
CA GLY A 795 20.83 -10.11 -6.90
C GLY A 795 22.32 -10.29 -7.23
N LEU A 796 22.97 -9.22 -7.71
CA LEU A 796 24.39 -9.19 -8.03
C LEU A 796 25.28 -8.93 -6.81
N ASP A 797 24.73 -8.95 -5.59
CA ASP A 797 25.52 -8.86 -4.36
C ASP A 797 26.50 -10.03 -4.29
N ASP A 798 27.72 -9.74 -3.82
CA ASP A 798 28.97 -10.48 -4.00
C ASP A 798 29.02 -11.85 -3.27
N ASP A 799 28.09 -12.75 -3.57
CA ASP A 799 27.95 -14.08 -2.97
C ASP A 799 28.61 -15.19 -3.81
N GLY A 800 29.47 -14.81 -4.76
CA GLY A 800 30.24 -15.73 -5.58
C GLY A 800 29.48 -16.33 -6.78
N ARG A 801 28.21 -15.95 -6.99
CA ARG A 801 27.40 -16.31 -8.17
C ARG A 801 27.64 -15.41 -9.39
N GLU A 802 28.45 -14.36 -9.25
CA GLU A 802 28.76 -13.41 -10.32
C GLU A 802 29.35 -14.13 -11.55
N CYS A 803 28.63 -14.02 -12.64
CA CYS A 803 29.02 -14.45 -13.97
C CYS A 803 28.98 -13.23 -14.89
N SER A 804 29.75 -13.24 -15.97
CA SER A 804 29.62 -12.26 -17.05
C SER A 804 29.31 -12.98 -18.35
N VAL A 805 28.33 -12.49 -19.10
CA VAL A 805 28.03 -12.99 -20.44
C VAL A 805 28.39 -11.94 -21.47
N HIS A 806 29.26 -12.32 -22.41
CA HIS A 806 29.58 -11.54 -23.60
C HIS A 806 28.69 -12.00 -24.75
N PHE A 807 27.96 -11.08 -25.38
CA PHE A 807 27.13 -11.37 -26.54
C PHE A 807 27.79 -10.83 -27.80
N GLU A 808 27.71 -11.58 -28.90
CA GLU A 808 28.24 -11.19 -30.21
C GLU A 808 27.19 -11.46 -31.30
N ASN A 809 26.95 -10.48 -32.18
CA ASN A 809 26.00 -10.59 -33.28
C ASN A 809 26.72 -10.63 -34.64
N PRO A 810 27.07 -11.81 -35.17
CA PRO A 810 27.64 -11.93 -36.51
C PRO A 810 26.60 -11.83 -37.64
N THR A 811 25.31 -11.66 -37.33
CA THR A 811 24.24 -11.71 -38.33
C THR A 811 24.05 -10.36 -39.02
N PRO A 812 23.51 -10.32 -40.26
CA PRO A 812 23.26 -9.06 -40.98
C PRO A 812 22.03 -8.30 -40.48
N HIS A 813 21.44 -8.72 -39.36
CA HIS A 813 20.27 -8.10 -38.75
C HIS A 813 20.59 -7.72 -37.31
N GLU A 814 19.94 -6.67 -36.83
CA GLU A 814 20.01 -6.28 -35.42
C GLU A 814 19.34 -7.33 -34.52
N ILE A 815 19.88 -7.51 -33.32
CA ILE A 815 19.39 -8.50 -32.36
C ILE A 815 19.13 -7.83 -31.01
N GLY A 816 17.88 -7.84 -30.57
CA GLY A 816 17.55 -7.41 -29.22
C GLY A 816 18.00 -8.45 -28.20
N VAL A 817 18.74 -8.02 -27.19
CA VAL A 817 19.15 -8.79 -26.02
C VAL A 817 18.18 -8.49 -24.90
N TYR A 818 17.43 -9.50 -24.48
CA TYR A 818 16.39 -9.36 -23.46
C TYR A 818 16.76 -10.13 -22.21
N TRP A 819 16.31 -9.60 -21.08
CA TRP A 819 16.24 -10.30 -19.82
C TRP A 819 14.81 -10.25 -19.29
N SER A 820 14.20 -11.43 -19.02
CA SER A 820 12.83 -11.56 -18.50
C SER A 820 11.80 -10.70 -19.28
N GLY A 821 12.03 -10.55 -20.59
CA GLY A 821 11.18 -9.74 -21.48
C GLY A 821 11.50 -8.24 -21.54
N THR A 822 12.39 -7.71 -20.69
CA THR A 822 12.93 -6.35 -20.78
C THR A 822 14.07 -6.31 -21.79
N LEU A 823 13.99 -5.41 -22.78
CA LEU A 823 15.08 -5.16 -23.71
C LEU A 823 16.23 -4.46 -22.97
N MET A 824 17.38 -5.11 -22.92
CA MET A 824 18.59 -4.56 -22.29
C MET A 824 19.40 -3.73 -23.29
N THR A 825 19.58 -4.25 -24.50
CA THR A 825 20.20 -3.52 -25.62
C THR A 825 19.81 -4.15 -26.95
N THR A 826 20.06 -3.44 -28.04
CA THR A 826 20.07 -4.01 -29.39
C THR A 826 21.52 -4.14 -29.86
N LEU A 827 21.93 -5.35 -30.25
CA LEU A 827 23.24 -5.60 -30.86
C LEU A 827 23.18 -5.24 -32.33
N GLU A 828 24.09 -4.36 -32.75
CA GLU A 828 24.27 -3.99 -34.16
C GLU A 828 24.57 -5.22 -35.03
N ALA A 829 24.12 -5.15 -36.28
CA ALA A 829 24.42 -6.16 -37.29
C ALA A 829 25.92 -6.22 -37.61
N ASN A 830 26.40 -7.38 -38.05
CA ASN A 830 27.77 -7.60 -38.54
C ASN A 830 28.89 -7.30 -37.53
N GLY A 831 28.74 -7.76 -36.28
CA GLY A 831 29.83 -7.78 -35.29
C GLY A 831 29.56 -6.97 -34.02
N GLY A 832 28.34 -6.46 -33.81
CA GLY A 832 27.98 -5.79 -32.57
C GLY A 832 28.15 -6.72 -31.37
N SER A 833 28.73 -6.22 -30.27
CA SER A 833 28.97 -7.01 -29.06
C SER A 833 28.78 -6.20 -27.78
N ILE A 834 28.47 -6.89 -26.68
CA ILE A 834 28.31 -6.28 -25.36
C ILE A 834 28.56 -7.30 -24.25
N THR A 835 28.94 -6.86 -23.06
CA THR A 835 29.10 -7.72 -21.89
C THR A 835 28.17 -7.27 -20.77
N TYR A 836 27.47 -8.21 -20.16
CA TYR A 836 26.66 -7.99 -18.96
C TYR A 836 27.15 -8.84 -17.79
N ASN A 837 27.16 -8.25 -16.59
CA ASN A 837 27.24 -9.01 -15.36
C ASN A 837 25.87 -9.66 -15.07
N THR A 838 25.91 -10.85 -14.49
CA THR A 838 24.77 -11.76 -14.37
C THR A 838 25.05 -12.80 -13.25
N PHE A 839 24.12 -13.70 -12.99
CA PHE A 839 24.23 -14.75 -11.98
C PHE A 839 23.83 -16.13 -12.54
N THR A 840 24.14 -17.20 -11.83
CA THR A 840 23.75 -18.58 -12.20
C THR A 840 22.24 -18.75 -12.14
N GLY A 841 21.65 -19.34 -13.18
CA GLY A 841 20.20 -19.48 -13.37
C GLY A 841 19.57 -18.31 -14.13
N HIS A 842 20.28 -17.21 -14.35
CA HIS A 842 19.77 -16.05 -15.08
C HIS A 842 19.55 -16.38 -16.57
N GLU A 843 18.31 -16.31 -17.05
CA GLU A 843 17.96 -16.59 -18.45
C GLU A 843 17.93 -15.33 -19.33
N TRP A 844 18.75 -15.35 -20.38
CA TRP A 844 18.81 -14.34 -21.44
C TRP A 844 18.04 -14.79 -22.68
N VAL A 845 17.38 -13.86 -23.36
CA VAL A 845 16.62 -14.13 -24.59
C VAL A 845 17.08 -13.18 -25.69
N LEU A 846 17.61 -13.72 -26.79
CA LEU A 846 17.95 -12.97 -27.99
C LEU A 846 16.79 -13.02 -28.96
N LYS A 847 16.35 -11.87 -29.48
CA LYS A 847 15.26 -11.79 -30.46
C LYS A 847 15.67 -10.98 -31.69
N ASN A 848 15.21 -11.43 -32.85
CA ASN A 848 15.19 -10.63 -34.07
C ASN A 848 13.74 -10.21 -34.30
N SER A 849 13.47 -8.91 -34.20
CA SER A 849 12.10 -8.39 -34.19
C SER A 849 11.27 -9.11 -33.09
N ASP A 850 10.11 -9.70 -33.42
CA ASP A 850 9.29 -10.44 -32.47
C ASP A 850 9.68 -11.92 -32.30
N ASN A 851 10.64 -12.43 -33.08
CA ASN A 851 11.02 -13.85 -33.07
C ASN A 851 12.18 -14.11 -32.09
N VAL A 852 11.99 -15.06 -31.18
CA VAL A 852 13.06 -15.56 -30.31
C VAL A 852 14.08 -16.35 -31.13
N VAL A 853 15.33 -15.87 -31.14
CA VAL A 853 16.47 -16.47 -31.83
C VAL A 853 17.20 -17.45 -30.93
N LEU A 854 17.40 -17.09 -29.67
CA LEU A 854 18.08 -17.93 -28.68
C LEU A 854 17.57 -17.63 -27.28
N THR A 855 17.41 -18.65 -26.46
CA THR A 855 17.21 -18.53 -25.01
C THR A 855 18.37 -19.23 -24.32
N PHE A 856 19.00 -18.56 -23.35
CA PHE A 856 20.23 -18.99 -22.72
C PHE A 856 20.22 -18.77 -21.20
N PRO A 857 20.08 -19.82 -20.38
CA PRO A 857 20.30 -19.74 -18.94
C PRO A 857 21.80 -19.78 -18.64
N VAL A 858 22.26 -18.81 -17.85
CA VAL A 858 23.64 -18.74 -17.35
C VAL A 858 23.87 -19.83 -16.32
N ASP A 859 24.98 -20.54 -16.43
CA ASP A 859 25.33 -21.63 -15.54
C ASP A 859 26.79 -21.50 -15.09
N ALA A 860 27.06 -21.08 -13.84
CA ALA A 860 28.44 -20.92 -13.36
C ALA A 860 29.26 -22.21 -13.44
N ALA A 861 28.63 -23.39 -13.46
CA ALA A 861 29.35 -24.65 -13.64
C ALA A 861 30.05 -24.73 -15.01
N LYS A 862 29.60 -23.93 -16.00
CA LYS A 862 30.21 -23.81 -17.33
C LYS A 862 31.25 -22.69 -17.43
N GLY A 863 31.55 -22.02 -16.31
CA GLY A 863 32.52 -20.94 -16.22
C GLY A 863 31.87 -19.59 -15.89
N LYS A 864 32.58 -18.77 -15.12
CA LYS A 864 32.10 -17.43 -14.70
C LYS A 864 32.10 -16.40 -15.83
N LYS A 865 32.80 -16.64 -16.94
CA LYS A 865 32.72 -15.81 -18.15
C LYS A 865 32.24 -16.66 -19.30
N GLN A 866 31.14 -16.28 -19.92
CA GLN A 866 30.50 -17.06 -21.00
C GLN A 866 30.34 -16.16 -22.22
N THR A 867 30.58 -16.69 -23.42
CA THR A 867 30.39 -15.96 -24.67
C THR A 867 29.27 -16.60 -25.47
N ILE A 868 28.31 -15.79 -25.90
CA ILE A 868 27.12 -16.18 -26.64
C ILE A 868 27.11 -15.48 -27.99
N VAL A 869 27.32 -16.25 -29.05
CA VAL A 869 27.28 -15.77 -30.43
C VAL A 869 25.89 -16.04 -31.00
N VAL A 870 25.25 -15.02 -31.58
CA VAL A 870 23.92 -15.15 -32.20
C VAL A 870 23.98 -16.22 -33.31
N PRO A 871 23.09 -17.23 -33.30
CA PRO A 871 23.04 -18.27 -34.32
C PRO A 871 22.76 -17.70 -35.73
N VAL A 872 23.54 -18.12 -36.73
CA VAL A 872 23.31 -17.79 -38.15
C VAL A 872 22.41 -18.87 -38.78
N PRO A 873 21.28 -18.53 -39.44
CA PRO A 873 20.43 -19.52 -40.11
C PRO A 873 21.18 -20.24 -41.24
N ASP A 874 21.25 -21.56 -41.15
CA ASP A 874 22.00 -22.40 -42.08
C ASP A 874 21.33 -22.45 -43.46
N LYS A 875 21.98 -21.92 -44.51
CA LYS A 875 21.44 -21.83 -45.88
C LYS A 875 21.09 -23.18 -46.53
N LYS A 876 21.47 -24.31 -45.94
CA LYS A 876 21.23 -25.66 -46.51
C LYS A 876 19.86 -26.26 -46.20
N ALA A 877 19.14 -25.80 -45.17
CA ALA A 877 17.87 -26.43 -44.76
C ALA A 877 16.63 -25.94 -45.55
N ALA A 878 16.69 -24.74 -46.15
CA ALA A 878 15.55 -24.14 -46.84
C ALA A 878 15.27 -24.73 -48.24
N ALA A 879 16.27 -25.32 -48.89
CA ALA A 879 16.13 -25.88 -50.24
C ALA A 879 15.45 -27.27 -50.28
N ALA A 880 15.35 -27.98 -49.15
CA ALA A 880 14.78 -29.32 -49.10
C ALA A 880 13.24 -29.35 -49.03
N LYS A 881 12.58 -28.25 -48.63
CA LYS A 881 11.12 -28.20 -48.46
C LYS A 881 10.34 -27.81 -49.73
N THR A 882 11.00 -27.29 -50.76
CA THR A 882 10.36 -26.86 -52.02
C THR A 882 10.17 -28.01 -53.03
N ASN A 883 10.89 -29.12 -52.90
CA ASN A 883 10.81 -30.25 -53.84
C ASN A 883 9.80 -31.35 -53.46
N ALA A 884 9.13 -31.26 -52.30
CA ALA A 884 8.13 -32.25 -51.87
C ALA A 884 6.69 -31.92 -52.34
N ASN A 885 6.39 -30.67 -52.68
CA ASN A 885 5.02 -30.22 -52.99
C ASN A 885 4.63 -30.28 -54.49
N VAL A 886 5.48 -30.83 -55.36
CA VAL A 886 5.17 -30.99 -56.80
C VAL A 886 4.78 -32.45 -57.15
N LYS A 887 4.93 -33.42 -56.23
CA LYS A 887 4.69 -34.85 -56.51
C LYS A 887 3.38 -35.45 -55.96
N SER A 888 2.49 -34.68 -55.32
CA SER A 888 1.24 -35.23 -54.73
C SER A 888 -0.06 -34.69 -55.34
N LYS A 889 -0.02 -34.04 -56.52
CA LYS A 889 -1.22 -33.48 -57.18
C LYS A 889 -1.71 -34.23 -58.43
N ASN A 890 -1.19 -35.43 -58.69
CA ASN A 890 -1.70 -36.34 -59.71
C ASN A 890 -1.90 -37.74 -59.11
N LYS A 891 -3.02 -37.94 -58.44
CA LYS A 891 -3.71 -39.24 -58.33
C LYS A 891 -5.08 -39.03 -57.69
N ASP A 892 -6.07 -39.59 -58.37
CA ASP A 892 -7.43 -39.92 -57.91
C ASP A 892 -8.53 -38.89 -58.24
N GLU A 893 -8.81 -38.76 -59.55
CA GLU A 893 -10.17 -38.85 -60.11
C GLU A 893 -10.58 -40.35 -60.13
N LEU A 894 -11.56 -40.73 -59.30
CA LEU A 894 -12.63 -41.74 -59.47
C LEU A 894 -13.22 -42.17 -58.12
#